data_AF-A0A6J8AE42-F1
#
_entry.id   AF-A0A6J8AE42-F1
#
_cell.length_a   1.000
_cell.length_b   1.000
_cell.length_c   1.000
_cell.angle_alpha   90.00
_cell.angle_beta   90.00
_cell.angle_gamma   90.00
#
_symmetry.space_group_name_H-M   'P 1'
#
loop_
_entity.id
_entity.type
_entity.pdbx_description
1 polymer ?
#
loop_
_entity_poly.entity_id
_entity_poly.type
_entity_poly.pdbx_seq_one_letter_code
_entity_poly.pdbx_strand_id
1 'polypeptide(L)'
;MHKKEHQCGEVYCKTCKDYYEPGHLCFMMPIQDEKKLSLVADDDTKLKRNTQDEHPNQVYIFFDFECTQDDLVQCEQGYERSESYDSFPILSYLYKNGILPKIIPSGAKNMSVEVPACNIRMIDSLNFLPSALSKLPKMFGLDELQKGYFPHLFNRQENQSVVLEHLPDIKYYYPDGMKVDDKELFLEWYAANAHKKFDFKLELLKYCQSDVDILRRCCLKFRQLFMVMTTKDSNKDGIDPFEKCITIASACNLVFRKNFLRPEKIGIIPAQGYNPEEKHSIKALKWLRYVSTSKGIHIQHARNGGEKKIGDYRVDGYHKNDNGEEIVFEYHGCFWHGCSKCYSKQTVNTVNTMTMADLHQRTLEKKSHIENQGYKYISKWECEFDKEIIENIDIKTFVDSVNYVTPLEPRNAFSGGRTEAFNLYHEAKDDEQIRYYDVTSLYPFINKTGKVVLGHPTIITENFDDILKYEGLIKCRVQPPRGLHIPVLPAKINDKLMFSLCRTCTELQQTTTCLHTKNEKSYNWHLEGIQLDYNKIEKNPGLRSLAKLMLNSFWGKFGQRTNLPQVEYVSDPSVYFDMLTSDQQEVTCVNFVTDEMIEMRWRNKEEFLETSGRTNVVIAAYTTAQARLKLYSYLDKLGDRVLYADTDSVIKTRRMGTKF
;
A
#
# COMPACT_ATOMS: atom_id res chain seq x y z
N MET A 1 -6.32 -29.59 -17.04
CA MET A 1 -7.62 -28.91 -17.23
C MET A 1 -7.95 -28.98 -18.71
N HIS A 2 -9.11 -29.53 -19.08
CA HIS A 2 -9.66 -29.37 -20.42
C HIS A 2 -9.84 -27.87 -20.66
N LYS A 3 -9.18 -27.31 -21.69
CA LYS A 3 -9.50 -25.96 -22.16
C LYS A 3 -10.93 -26.03 -22.67
N LYS A 4 -11.85 -25.30 -22.03
CA LYS A 4 -13.19 -25.07 -22.56
C LYS A 4 -13.02 -24.46 -23.97
N GLU A 5 -13.80 -24.94 -24.94
CA GLU A 5 -13.82 -24.30 -26.26
C GLU A 5 -14.38 -22.88 -26.12
N HIS A 6 -13.69 -21.91 -26.72
CA HIS A 6 -14.10 -20.51 -26.71
C HIS A 6 -15.47 -20.36 -27.37
N GLN A 7 -16.41 -19.69 -26.70
CA GLN A 7 -17.68 -19.30 -27.29
C GLN A 7 -17.60 -17.83 -27.72
N CYS A 8 -17.99 -17.53 -28.97
CA CYS A 8 -18.00 -16.16 -29.47
C CYS A 8 -18.90 -15.27 -28.58
N GLY A 9 -18.34 -14.17 -28.09
CA GLY A 9 -18.98 -13.29 -27.12
C GLY A 9 -18.29 -13.30 -25.74
N GLU A 10 -17.54 -14.37 -25.42
CA GLU A 10 -16.78 -14.45 -24.17
C GLU A 10 -15.48 -13.61 -24.22
N VAL A 11 -15.14 -12.99 -23.09
CA VAL A 11 -13.91 -12.24 -22.84
C VAL A 11 -12.96 -13.08 -21.98
N TYR A 12 -11.68 -13.10 -22.33
CA TYR A 12 -10.67 -13.80 -21.54
C TYR A 12 -10.32 -13.03 -20.27
N CYS A 13 -10.57 -13.64 -19.11
CA CYS A 13 -10.21 -13.07 -17.82
C CYS A 13 -8.76 -13.47 -17.45
N LYS A 14 -7.83 -12.50 -17.43
CA LYS A 14 -6.43 -12.73 -17.02
C LYS A 14 -6.28 -13.25 -15.59
N THR A 15 -7.17 -12.84 -14.68
CA THR A 15 -7.15 -13.22 -13.26
C THR A 15 -7.58 -14.67 -13.05
N CYS A 16 -8.69 -15.09 -13.67
CA CYS A 16 -9.18 -16.47 -13.59
C CYS A 16 -8.49 -17.41 -14.59
N LYS A 17 -7.81 -16.86 -15.61
CA LYS A 17 -7.17 -17.57 -16.73
C LYS A 17 -8.16 -18.45 -17.52
N ASP A 18 -9.36 -17.92 -17.74
CA ASP A 18 -10.45 -18.61 -18.45
C ASP A 18 -11.39 -17.59 -19.13
N TYR A 19 -12.29 -18.06 -19.99
CA TYR A 19 -13.24 -17.26 -20.75
C TYR A 19 -14.59 -17.14 -20.03
N TYR A 20 -15.14 -15.93 -20.00
CA TYR A 20 -16.42 -15.62 -19.36
C TYR A 20 -17.21 -14.59 -20.17
N GLU A 21 -18.52 -14.50 -19.90
CA GLU A 21 -19.35 -13.41 -20.40
C GLU A 21 -18.82 -12.02 -20.00
N PRO A 22 -19.06 -10.98 -20.82
CA PRO A 22 -18.74 -9.59 -20.47
C PRO A 22 -19.34 -9.20 -19.11
N GLY A 23 -18.56 -8.49 -18.28
CA GLY A 23 -18.97 -8.11 -16.92
C GLY A 23 -18.63 -9.13 -15.83
N HIS A 24 -17.89 -10.19 -16.15
CA HIS A 24 -17.39 -11.16 -15.17
C HIS A 24 -16.67 -10.50 -13.98
N LEU A 25 -17.07 -10.89 -12.76
CA LEU A 25 -16.45 -10.47 -11.51
C LEU A 25 -15.66 -11.62 -10.88
N CYS A 26 -14.38 -11.37 -10.61
CA CYS A 26 -13.44 -12.39 -10.15
C CYS A 26 -13.42 -12.53 -8.63
N PHE A 27 -13.17 -13.73 -8.14
CA PHE A 27 -12.92 -13.99 -6.71
C PHE A 27 -11.46 -14.37 -6.45
N MET A 28 -10.99 -14.07 -5.24
CA MET A 28 -9.67 -14.51 -4.78
C MET A 28 -9.62 -16.04 -4.79
N MET A 29 -8.58 -16.58 -5.45
CA MET A 29 -8.48 -18.02 -5.67
C MET A 29 -7.66 -18.72 -4.58
N PRO A 30 -8.18 -19.82 -3.99
CA PRO A 30 -7.40 -20.70 -3.13
C PRO A 30 -6.31 -21.43 -3.93
N ILE A 31 -5.23 -21.81 -3.26
CA ILE A 31 -4.10 -22.50 -3.89
C ILE A 31 -4.27 -24.00 -3.66
N GLN A 32 -4.75 -24.71 -4.69
CA GLN A 32 -5.08 -26.14 -4.61
C GLN A 32 -3.99 -27.07 -5.18
N ASP A 33 -3.02 -26.55 -5.94
CA ASP A 33 -2.06 -27.34 -6.72
C ASP A 33 -0.63 -26.82 -6.56
N GLU A 34 0.32 -27.66 -6.16
CA GLU A 34 1.70 -27.24 -5.85
C GLU A 34 2.49 -26.85 -7.11
N LYS A 35 2.19 -27.49 -8.26
CA LYS A 35 2.76 -27.13 -9.56
C LYS A 35 2.34 -25.74 -10.07
N LYS A 36 1.29 -25.13 -9.50
CA LYS A 36 0.87 -23.75 -9.81
C LYS A 36 1.56 -22.69 -8.94
N LEU A 37 2.32 -23.08 -7.90
CA LEU A 37 3.15 -22.12 -7.15
C LEU A 37 4.24 -21.48 -8.02
N SER A 38 4.59 -22.17 -9.10
CA SER A 38 5.49 -21.75 -10.15
C SER A 38 5.05 -20.42 -10.84
N LEU A 39 3.76 -20.08 -10.80
CA LEU A 39 3.22 -18.86 -11.43
C LEU A 39 2.85 -17.75 -10.44
N VAL A 40 3.25 -17.89 -9.17
CA VAL A 40 2.95 -16.92 -8.11
C VAL A 40 4.00 -15.81 -8.15
N ALA A 41 3.88 -14.88 -9.09
CA ALA A 41 4.62 -13.62 -9.07
C ALA A 41 4.37 -12.95 -7.71
N ASP A 42 5.38 -12.57 -6.94
CA ASP A 42 5.15 -11.86 -5.67
C ASP A 42 4.43 -10.53 -5.97
N ASP A 43 3.37 -10.24 -5.22
CA ASP A 43 2.54 -9.03 -5.46
C ASP A 43 3.35 -7.75 -5.20
N ASP A 44 4.47 -7.88 -4.49
CA ASP A 44 5.37 -6.77 -4.17
C ASP A 44 6.23 -6.33 -5.38
N THR A 45 6.32 -7.13 -6.46
CA THR A 45 7.42 -6.95 -7.44
C THR A 45 7.02 -7.07 -8.91
N LYS A 46 5.83 -7.61 -9.24
CA LYS A 46 5.33 -7.84 -10.61
C LYS A 46 6.29 -8.56 -11.59
N LEU A 47 7.47 -9.00 -11.13
CA LEU A 47 8.45 -9.75 -11.90
C LEU A 47 7.93 -11.17 -12.10
N LYS A 48 7.70 -11.53 -13.37
CA LYS A 48 7.36 -12.89 -13.79
C LYS A 48 8.57 -13.78 -13.55
N ARG A 49 8.50 -14.66 -12.55
CA ARG A 49 9.47 -15.75 -12.39
C ARG A 49 9.20 -16.80 -13.46
N ASN A 50 10.22 -17.17 -14.22
CA ASN A 50 10.18 -18.35 -15.07
C ASN A 50 10.58 -19.53 -14.18
N THR A 51 9.66 -20.46 -13.96
CA THR A 51 9.78 -21.50 -12.92
C THR A 51 10.15 -22.85 -13.46
N GLN A 52 10.85 -22.84 -14.59
CA GLN A 52 11.72 -23.96 -14.97
C GLN A 52 13.06 -23.92 -14.20
N ASP A 53 13.34 -22.82 -13.48
CA ASP A 53 14.53 -22.65 -12.63
C ASP A 53 14.24 -23.02 -11.16
N GLU A 54 13.55 -24.14 -10.89
CA GLU A 54 13.61 -24.75 -9.56
C GLU A 54 15.01 -25.36 -9.40
N HIS A 55 15.92 -24.59 -8.82
CA HIS A 55 17.23 -25.10 -8.46
C HIS A 55 17.15 -25.75 -7.07
N PRO A 56 17.20 -27.09 -6.95
CA PRO A 56 17.06 -27.79 -5.67
C PRO A 56 18.14 -27.43 -4.63
N ASN A 57 19.15 -26.61 -5.00
CA ASN A 57 20.25 -26.14 -4.15
C ASN A 57 20.37 -24.61 -4.11
N GLN A 58 19.28 -23.84 -4.21
CA GLN A 58 19.31 -22.38 -4.09
C GLN A 58 19.92 -21.95 -2.75
N VAL A 59 20.97 -21.12 -2.82
CA VAL A 59 21.60 -20.56 -1.62
C VAL A 59 20.86 -19.29 -1.22
N TYR A 60 20.32 -19.28 0.01
CA TYR A 60 19.75 -18.10 0.63
C TYR A 60 20.80 -17.39 1.45
N ILE A 61 20.98 -16.09 1.19
CA ILE A 61 21.81 -15.23 2.01
C ILE A 61 20.92 -14.17 2.65
N PHE A 62 20.92 -14.14 3.98
CA PHE A 62 20.17 -13.16 4.76
C PHE A 62 21.12 -12.05 5.18
N PHE A 63 20.68 -10.81 4.99
CA PHE A 63 21.40 -9.61 5.40
C PHE A 63 20.47 -8.68 6.16
N ASP A 64 21.06 -7.73 6.87
CA ASP A 64 20.35 -6.67 7.60
C ASP A 64 20.59 -5.34 6.86
N PHE A 65 19.55 -4.80 6.24
CA PHE A 65 19.61 -3.50 5.57
C PHE A 65 19.44 -2.34 6.57
N GLU A 66 20.10 -2.38 7.72
CA GLU A 66 20.25 -1.21 8.58
C GLU A 66 21.45 -0.39 8.10
N CYS A 67 21.15 0.69 7.37
CA CYS A 67 21.83 1.99 7.45
C CYS A 67 21.11 2.94 6.47
N THR A 68 20.10 3.66 6.96
CA THR A 68 19.81 5.00 6.44
C THR A 68 20.72 5.94 7.22
N GLN A 69 21.77 6.45 6.58
CA GLN A 69 22.32 7.72 7.04
C GLN A 69 21.42 8.79 6.43
N ASP A 70 20.70 9.52 7.30
CA ASP A 70 19.86 10.66 6.91
C ASP A 70 20.69 11.88 6.48
N ASP A 71 22.03 11.78 6.51
CA ASP A 71 22.93 12.88 6.18
C ASP A 71 23.49 12.75 4.76
N LEU A 72 23.13 13.73 3.92
CA LEU A 72 23.79 14.01 2.64
C LEU A 72 25.25 14.38 2.91
N VAL A 73 26.19 13.49 2.60
CA VAL A 73 27.61 13.84 2.57
C VAL A 73 27.94 14.41 1.20
N GLN A 74 28.29 15.70 1.16
CA GLN A 74 28.73 16.38 -0.05
C GLN A 74 30.16 15.93 -0.40
N CYS A 75 30.38 15.35 -1.59
CA CYS A 75 31.71 15.13 -2.16
C CYS A 75 31.93 16.01 -3.41
N GLU A 76 33.17 16.11 -3.88
CA GLU A 76 33.58 16.96 -5.04
C GLU A 76 32.90 16.57 -6.37
N GLN A 77 32.18 15.45 -6.42
CA GLN A 77 31.54 14.90 -7.63
C GLN A 77 29.99 14.96 -7.59
N GLY A 78 29.39 15.46 -6.50
CA GLY A 78 27.93 15.56 -6.33
C GLY A 78 27.43 14.93 -5.02
N TYR A 79 26.09 14.93 -4.85
CA TYR A 79 25.44 14.28 -3.70
C TYR A 79 25.41 12.76 -3.90
N GLU A 80 26.16 12.00 -3.10
CA GLU A 80 25.91 10.56 -2.96
C GLU A 80 24.77 10.35 -1.97
N ARG A 81 23.70 9.69 -2.39
CA ARG A 81 22.73 9.15 -1.44
C ARG A 81 23.37 7.92 -0.79
N SER A 82 23.67 7.98 0.51
CA SER A 82 24.01 6.78 1.29
C SER A 82 22.72 6.00 1.60
N GLU A 83 22.14 5.35 0.59
CA GLU A 83 20.92 4.55 0.73
C GLU A 83 21.29 3.04 0.69
N SER A 84 21.29 2.41 1.88
CA SER A 84 21.41 0.96 2.14
C SER A 84 22.81 0.30 1.92
N TYR A 85 23.51 0.06 3.04
CA TYR A 85 24.94 -0.26 3.08
C TYR A 85 25.35 -1.56 2.36
N ASP A 86 24.61 -2.67 2.53
CA ASP A 86 25.10 -3.98 2.09
C ASP A 86 24.90 -4.26 0.60
N SER A 87 23.78 -3.83 0.01
CA SER A 87 23.52 -4.14 -1.41
C SER A 87 24.39 -3.34 -2.36
N PHE A 88 24.74 -2.09 -2.04
CA PHE A 88 25.44 -1.24 -2.99
C PHE A 88 26.85 -1.76 -3.34
N PRO A 89 27.71 -2.15 -2.37
CA PRO A 89 29.00 -2.79 -2.67
C PRO A 89 28.84 -4.10 -3.45
N ILE A 90 27.82 -4.91 -3.13
CA ILE A 90 27.53 -6.17 -3.82
C ILE A 90 27.11 -5.89 -5.27
N LEU A 91 26.15 -4.99 -5.48
CA LEU A 91 25.68 -4.61 -6.80
C LEU A 91 26.81 -3.97 -7.63
N SER A 92 27.59 -3.07 -7.03
CA SER A 92 28.77 -2.47 -7.66
C SER A 92 29.76 -3.55 -8.11
N TYR A 93 30.03 -4.56 -7.27
CA TYR A 93 30.87 -5.69 -7.65
C TYR A 93 30.27 -6.50 -8.80
N LEU A 94 28.97 -6.84 -8.73
CA LEU A 94 28.29 -7.59 -9.79
C LEU A 94 28.36 -6.85 -11.13
N TYR A 95 28.05 -5.56 -11.14
CA TYR A 95 28.08 -4.73 -12.34
C TYR A 95 29.49 -4.56 -12.92
N LYS A 96 30.50 -4.31 -12.07
CA LYS A 96 31.91 -4.23 -12.51
C LYS A 96 32.40 -5.53 -13.15
N ASN A 97 31.77 -6.66 -12.85
CA ASN A 97 32.10 -7.96 -13.42
C ASN A 97 31.13 -8.40 -14.53
N GLY A 98 30.26 -7.50 -15.01
CA GLY A 98 29.30 -7.80 -16.09
C GLY A 98 28.19 -8.78 -15.68
N ILE A 99 27.95 -8.96 -14.39
CA ILE A 99 26.88 -9.82 -13.86
C ILE A 99 25.64 -8.98 -13.62
N LEU A 100 24.54 -9.32 -14.31
CA LEU A 100 23.26 -8.63 -14.17
C LEU A 100 22.36 -9.39 -13.16
N PRO A 101 22.18 -8.88 -11.93
CA PRO A 101 21.22 -9.45 -10.99
C PRO A 101 19.78 -9.05 -11.34
N LYS A 102 18.81 -9.86 -10.90
CA LYS A 102 17.41 -9.43 -10.81
C LYS A 102 17.18 -8.79 -9.46
N ILE A 103 16.80 -7.52 -9.44
CA ILE A 103 16.62 -6.74 -8.21
C ILE A 103 15.14 -6.49 -7.98
N ILE A 104 14.74 -6.61 -6.72
CA ILE A 104 13.43 -6.19 -6.24
C ILE A 104 13.64 -5.02 -5.28
N PRO A 105 13.27 -3.79 -5.68
CA PRO A 105 13.43 -2.59 -4.87
C PRO A 105 12.14 -2.21 -4.12
N SER A 106 12.30 -1.44 -3.06
CA SER A 106 11.25 -0.70 -2.35
C SER A 106 11.77 0.70 -2.04
N GLY A 107 11.43 1.66 -2.90
CA GLY A 107 12.05 2.98 -2.86
C GLY A 107 13.53 2.88 -3.22
N ALA A 108 14.41 3.24 -2.30
CA ALA A 108 15.86 3.12 -2.45
C ALA A 108 16.47 1.86 -1.82
N LYS A 109 15.66 1.06 -1.12
CA LYS A 109 16.12 -0.19 -0.49
C LYS A 109 15.90 -1.37 -1.42
N ASN A 110 16.80 -2.34 -1.41
CA ASN A 110 16.65 -3.60 -2.15
C ASN A 110 16.06 -4.68 -1.24
N MET A 111 14.82 -5.10 -1.50
CA MET A 111 14.16 -6.16 -0.72
C MET A 111 14.71 -7.55 -1.04
N SER A 112 15.15 -7.77 -2.28
CA SER A 112 15.73 -9.02 -2.75
C SER A 112 16.66 -8.78 -3.93
N VAL A 113 17.78 -9.50 -3.97
CA VAL A 113 18.70 -9.55 -5.11
C VAL A 113 18.90 -11.01 -5.49
N GLU A 114 18.57 -11.37 -6.72
CA GLU A 114 18.79 -12.70 -7.27
C GLU A 114 19.94 -12.62 -8.28
N VAL A 115 20.91 -13.51 -8.16
CA VAL A 115 22.04 -13.65 -9.09
C VAL A 115 21.88 -15.01 -9.77
N PRO A 116 21.14 -15.10 -10.89
CA PRO A 116 20.84 -16.38 -11.54
C PRO A 116 22.09 -17.14 -11.94
N ALA A 117 23.12 -16.42 -12.42
CA ALA A 117 24.40 -16.99 -12.83
C ALA A 117 25.09 -17.84 -11.75
N CYS A 118 24.81 -17.55 -10.47
CA CYS A 118 25.41 -18.26 -9.33
C CYS A 118 24.38 -19.00 -8.48
N ASN A 119 23.10 -19.01 -8.87
CA ASN A 119 22.01 -19.57 -8.08
C ASN A 119 22.00 -19.04 -6.62
N ILE A 120 22.21 -17.72 -6.47
CA ILE A 120 22.21 -17.01 -5.17
C ILE A 120 20.98 -16.12 -5.10
N ARG A 121 20.29 -16.16 -3.96
CA ARG A 121 19.22 -15.21 -3.64
C ARG A 121 19.48 -14.57 -2.28
N MET A 122 19.60 -13.26 -2.31
CA MET A 122 19.78 -12.42 -1.14
C MET A 122 18.43 -11.83 -0.75
N ILE A 123 18.05 -11.96 0.51
CA ILE A 123 16.77 -11.49 1.05
C ILE A 123 17.06 -10.60 2.25
N ASP A 124 16.40 -9.44 2.29
CA ASP A 124 16.39 -8.59 3.47
C ASP A 124 15.64 -9.27 4.61
N SER A 125 16.36 -9.58 5.70
CA SER A 125 15.77 -10.23 6.86
C SER A 125 14.75 -9.36 7.60
N LEU A 126 14.84 -8.02 7.51
CA LEU A 126 13.90 -7.09 8.14
C LEU A 126 12.48 -7.19 7.56
N ASN A 127 12.36 -7.60 6.30
CA ASN A 127 11.06 -7.87 5.68
C ASN A 127 10.31 -9.04 6.32
N PHE A 128 11.02 -9.88 7.09
CA PHE A 128 10.45 -10.97 7.87
C PHE A 128 10.55 -10.76 9.37
N LEU A 129 11.58 -10.08 9.85
CA LEU A 129 11.90 -9.87 11.25
C LEU A 129 12.14 -8.37 11.50
N PRO A 130 11.09 -7.54 11.57
CA PRO A 130 11.21 -6.08 11.66
C PRO A 130 11.61 -5.65 13.09
N SER A 131 12.81 -6.01 13.52
CA SER A 131 13.38 -5.70 14.81
C SER A 131 14.91 -5.73 14.72
N ALA A 132 15.57 -4.84 15.48
CA ALA A 132 17.02 -4.83 15.61
C ALA A 132 17.58 -6.21 16.00
N LEU A 133 18.75 -6.55 15.44
CA LEU A 133 19.43 -7.83 15.61
C LEU A 133 19.60 -8.22 17.09
N SER A 134 19.94 -7.26 17.95
CA SER A 134 20.12 -7.45 19.40
C SER A 134 18.87 -7.96 20.13
N LYS A 135 17.68 -7.76 19.57
CA LYS A 135 16.42 -8.22 20.18
C LYS A 135 16.01 -9.61 19.70
N LEU A 136 16.52 -10.07 18.56
CA LEU A 136 16.11 -11.34 17.94
C LEU A 136 16.40 -12.56 18.82
N PRO A 137 17.55 -12.69 19.51
CA PRO A 137 17.79 -13.81 20.41
C PRO A 137 16.70 -13.95 21.47
N LYS A 138 16.38 -12.85 22.16
CA LYS A 138 15.31 -12.82 23.18
C LYS A 138 13.94 -13.12 22.59
N MET A 139 13.65 -12.66 21.37
CA MET A 139 12.38 -12.96 20.68
C MET A 139 12.19 -14.46 20.45
N PHE A 140 13.26 -15.18 20.09
CA PHE A 140 13.22 -16.61 19.78
C PHE A 140 13.64 -17.53 20.95
N GLY A 141 14.00 -16.96 22.10
CA GLY A 141 14.50 -17.71 23.26
C GLY A 141 15.84 -18.38 22.98
N LEU A 142 16.71 -17.72 22.21
CA LEU A 142 18.07 -18.15 21.91
C LEU A 142 19.06 -17.44 22.84
N ASP A 143 20.11 -18.14 23.25
CA ASP A 143 21.22 -17.55 23.99
C ASP A 143 22.10 -16.69 23.07
N GLU A 144 22.47 -15.50 23.54
CA GLU A 144 23.46 -14.63 22.88
C GLU A 144 24.85 -15.26 22.96
N LEU A 145 25.61 -15.25 21.86
CA LEU A 145 26.96 -15.80 21.82
C LEU A 145 27.99 -14.87 22.47
N GLN A 146 27.76 -13.56 22.47
CA GLN A 146 28.67 -12.60 23.07
C GLN A 146 27.89 -11.51 23.84
N LYS A 147 28.18 -11.39 25.14
CA LYS A 147 27.76 -10.24 25.97
C LYS A 147 28.82 -9.15 25.86
N GLY A 148 28.57 -8.10 25.10
CA GLY A 148 29.46 -6.93 25.05
C GLY A 148 29.02 -5.86 24.06
N TYR A 149 29.72 -4.72 24.12
CA TYR A 149 29.49 -3.58 23.24
C TYR A 149 30.68 -3.40 22.30
N PHE A 150 30.42 -2.94 21.07
CA PHE A 150 31.47 -2.68 20.09
C PHE A 150 31.74 -1.17 19.95
N PRO A 151 33.01 -0.72 19.90
CA PRO A 151 33.34 0.70 19.81
C PRO A 151 33.25 1.18 18.36
N HIS A 152 32.03 1.42 17.86
CA HIS A 152 31.77 1.76 16.45
C HIS A 152 32.60 2.94 15.93
N LEU A 153 32.81 3.99 16.74
CA LEU A 153 33.58 5.17 16.32
C LEU A 153 35.10 4.94 16.31
N PHE A 154 35.57 3.82 16.89
CA PHE A 154 36.97 3.40 16.84
C PHE A 154 37.33 2.72 15.52
N ASN A 155 36.32 2.29 14.73
CA ASN A 155 36.51 1.67 13.42
C ASN A 155 36.99 2.69 12.38
N ARG A 156 38.28 2.98 12.41
CA ARG A 156 38.98 3.91 11.50
C ARG A 156 40.19 3.20 10.90
N GLN A 157 40.62 3.64 9.72
CA GLN A 157 41.76 3.02 9.02
C GLN A 157 43.04 3.04 9.87
N GLU A 158 43.28 4.13 10.60
CA GLU A 158 44.39 4.30 11.54
C GLU A 158 44.37 3.31 12.72
N ASN A 159 43.20 2.80 13.09
CA ASN A 159 43.02 1.95 14.27
C ASN A 159 42.97 0.44 13.97
N GLN A 160 43.01 0.04 12.68
CA GLN A 160 42.77 -1.35 12.25
C GLN A 160 43.78 -2.36 12.83
N SER A 161 44.98 -1.91 13.19
CA SER A 161 46.06 -2.75 13.74
C SER A 161 46.34 -2.46 15.22
N VAL A 162 45.49 -1.67 15.89
CA VAL A 162 45.74 -1.23 17.27
C VAL A 162 45.38 -2.32 18.26
N VAL A 163 46.28 -2.51 19.23
CA VAL A 163 46.08 -3.33 20.43
C VAL A 163 46.27 -2.43 21.64
N LEU A 164 45.25 -2.34 22.50
CA LEU A 164 45.24 -1.57 23.73
C LEU A 164 45.26 -2.51 24.93
N GLU A 165 45.92 -2.12 26.02
CA GLU A 165 45.90 -2.89 27.28
C GLU A 165 44.60 -2.70 28.07
N HIS A 166 43.74 -1.79 27.64
CA HIS A 166 42.42 -1.50 28.20
C HIS A 166 41.40 -1.30 27.06
N LEU A 167 40.11 -1.22 27.38
CA LEU A 167 39.09 -0.91 26.37
C LEU A 167 39.33 0.49 25.77
N PRO A 168 38.93 0.73 24.51
CA PRO A 168 38.90 2.07 23.93
C PRO A 168 38.11 3.03 24.82
N ASP A 169 38.47 4.31 24.78
CA ASP A 169 37.76 5.34 25.52
C ASP A 169 36.24 5.28 25.30
N ILE A 170 35.48 5.50 26.37
CA ILE A 170 34.02 5.38 26.40
C ILE A 170 33.33 6.16 25.28
N LYS A 171 33.91 7.29 24.84
CA LYS A 171 33.37 8.10 23.73
C LYS A 171 33.26 7.30 22.43
N TYR A 172 34.10 6.29 22.21
CA TYR A 172 34.10 5.51 20.98
C TYR A 172 32.91 4.55 20.84
N TYR A 173 32.17 4.33 21.93
CA TYR A 173 30.96 3.50 21.97
C TYR A 173 29.68 4.30 21.75
N TYR A 174 29.77 5.63 21.60
CA TYR A 174 28.63 6.53 21.40
C TYR A 174 27.48 6.38 22.44
N PRO A 175 27.78 6.52 23.75
CA PRO A 175 26.78 6.34 24.81
C PRO A 175 25.64 7.36 24.78
N ASP A 176 25.82 8.51 24.13
CA ASP A 176 24.78 9.54 24.01
C ASP A 176 23.71 9.20 22.96
N GLY A 177 24.01 8.27 22.04
CA GLY A 177 23.01 7.72 21.12
C GLY A 177 22.19 6.56 21.69
N MET A 178 22.54 6.06 22.87
CA MET A 178 21.84 4.94 23.50
C MET A 178 20.58 5.42 24.22
N LYS A 179 19.56 4.55 24.29
CA LYS A 179 18.40 4.80 25.16
C LYS A 179 18.84 4.77 26.62
N VAL A 180 18.09 5.45 27.49
CA VAL A 180 18.43 5.58 28.92
C VAL A 180 18.73 4.22 29.56
N ASP A 181 17.82 3.25 29.42
CA ASP A 181 18.00 1.90 29.96
C ASP A 181 19.22 1.16 29.37
N ASP A 182 19.46 1.29 28.06
CA ASP A 182 20.59 0.64 27.38
C ASP A 182 21.93 1.29 27.76
N LYS A 183 21.92 2.61 28.01
CA LYS A 183 23.07 3.40 28.45
C LYS A 183 23.48 3.00 29.86
N GLU A 184 22.54 2.80 30.78
CA GLU A 184 22.83 2.34 32.14
C GLU A 184 23.52 0.98 32.12
N LEU A 185 22.97 0.01 31.37
CA LEU A 185 23.57 -1.31 31.18
C LEU A 185 24.98 -1.23 30.55
N PHE A 186 25.16 -0.33 29.58
CA PHE A 186 26.45 -0.09 28.96
C PHE A 186 27.49 0.47 29.96
N LEU A 187 27.11 1.45 30.77
CA LEU A 187 28.02 2.08 31.73
C LEU A 187 28.48 1.08 32.80
N GLU A 188 27.55 0.25 33.30
CA GLU A 188 27.88 -0.83 34.23
C GLU A 188 28.84 -1.85 33.59
N TRP A 189 28.56 -2.27 32.36
CA TRP A 189 29.43 -3.17 31.62
C TRP A 189 30.81 -2.54 31.37
N TYR A 190 30.87 -1.29 30.92
CA TYR A 190 32.14 -0.61 30.61
C TYR A 190 33.00 -0.49 31.86
N ALA A 191 32.42 -0.06 33.00
CA ALA A 191 33.13 0.01 34.27
C ALA A 191 33.70 -1.35 34.71
N ALA A 192 32.91 -2.42 34.57
CA ALA A 192 33.35 -3.77 34.92
C ALA A 192 34.40 -4.36 33.97
N ASN A 193 34.51 -3.83 32.75
CA ASN A 193 35.38 -4.38 31.69
C ASN A 193 36.51 -3.44 31.27
N ALA A 194 36.62 -2.23 31.84
CA ALA A 194 37.54 -1.18 31.40
C ALA A 194 39.00 -1.65 31.27
N HIS A 195 39.45 -2.52 32.16
CA HIS A 195 40.82 -3.05 32.18
C HIS A 195 41.08 -4.22 31.22
N LYS A 196 40.10 -4.63 30.41
CA LYS A 196 40.28 -5.72 29.46
C LYS A 196 41.13 -5.25 28.28
N LYS A 197 42.15 -6.05 27.96
CA LYS A 197 42.93 -5.90 26.73
C LYS A 197 42.01 -5.94 25.51
N PHE A 198 42.22 -5.01 24.59
CA PHE A 198 41.42 -4.85 23.39
C PHE A 198 42.31 -4.94 22.15
N ASP A 199 42.11 -6.00 21.37
CA ASP A 199 42.71 -6.14 20.03
C ASP A 199 41.61 -5.82 19.02
N PHE A 200 41.74 -4.70 18.31
CA PHE A 200 40.68 -4.22 17.44
C PHE A 200 40.33 -5.23 16.34
N LYS A 201 41.34 -5.84 15.70
CA LYS A 201 41.12 -6.77 14.60
C LYS A 201 40.43 -8.04 15.08
N LEU A 202 40.85 -8.55 16.24
CA LEU A 202 40.25 -9.74 16.83
C LEU A 202 38.81 -9.47 17.29
N GLU A 203 38.57 -8.33 17.94
CA GLU A 203 37.23 -7.97 18.43
C GLU A 203 36.28 -7.63 17.27
N LEU A 204 36.74 -6.97 16.21
CA LEU A 204 35.95 -6.74 14.99
C LEU A 204 35.55 -8.07 14.33
N LEU A 205 36.50 -9.00 14.19
CA LEU A 205 36.21 -10.32 13.61
C LEU A 205 35.16 -11.07 14.45
N LYS A 206 35.32 -11.10 15.77
CA LYS A 206 34.37 -11.75 16.69
C LYS A 206 32.99 -11.10 16.61
N TYR A 207 32.93 -9.77 16.59
CA TYR A 207 31.70 -9.00 16.48
C TYR A 207 30.94 -9.36 15.19
N CYS A 208 31.60 -9.27 14.04
CA CYS A 208 30.98 -9.61 12.75
C CYS A 208 30.51 -11.08 12.68
N GLN A 209 31.33 -12.02 13.20
CA GLN A 209 30.94 -13.44 13.25
C GLN A 209 29.73 -13.68 14.15
N SER A 210 29.67 -13.00 15.29
CA SER A 210 28.54 -13.09 16.23
C SER A 210 27.25 -12.57 15.59
N ASP A 211 27.28 -11.39 14.98
CA ASP A 211 26.10 -10.79 14.34
C ASP A 211 25.53 -11.69 13.22
N VAL A 212 26.39 -12.18 12.33
CA VAL A 212 25.98 -13.10 11.25
C VAL A 212 25.43 -14.42 11.80
N ASP A 213 26.05 -14.97 12.84
CA ASP A 213 25.58 -16.21 13.46
C ASP A 213 24.22 -16.02 14.17
N ILE A 214 24.04 -14.93 14.90
CA ILE A 214 22.76 -14.57 15.54
C ILE A 214 21.67 -14.50 14.49
N LEU A 215 21.90 -13.74 13.41
CA LEU A 215 20.92 -13.59 12.34
C LEU A 215 20.58 -14.94 11.71
N ARG A 216 21.60 -15.75 11.39
CA ARG A 216 21.44 -17.11 10.84
C ARG A 216 20.58 -17.98 11.75
N ARG A 217 20.89 -18.07 13.05
CA ARG A 217 20.14 -18.89 14.01
C ARG A 217 18.70 -18.39 14.16
N CYS A 218 18.48 -17.08 14.21
CA CYS A 218 17.15 -16.49 14.30
C CYS A 218 16.31 -16.77 13.06
N CYS A 219 16.86 -16.59 11.85
CA CYS A 219 16.18 -16.91 10.59
C CYS A 219 15.82 -18.41 10.49
N LEU A 220 16.74 -19.30 10.85
CA LEU A 220 16.47 -20.74 10.89
C LEU A 220 15.38 -21.10 11.91
N LYS A 221 15.42 -20.49 13.09
CA LYS A 221 14.40 -20.72 14.12
C LYS A 221 13.03 -20.20 13.69
N PHE A 222 12.99 -19.01 13.09
CA PHE A 222 11.80 -18.43 12.50
C PHE A 222 11.20 -19.34 11.42
N ARG A 223 12.01 -19.79 10.46
CA ARG A 223 11.60 -20.74 9.41
C ARG A 223 10.99 -22.00 9.99
N GLN A 224 11.68 -22.63 10.95
CA GLN A 224 11.21 -23.83 11.63
C GLN A 224 9.83 -23.61 12.28
N LEU A 225 9.70 -22.56 13.10
CA LEU A 225 8.45 -22.27 13.80
C LEU A 225 7.31 -21.95 12.82
N PHE A 226 7.59 -21.18 11.77
CA PHE A 226 6.62 -20.83 10.74
C PHE A 226 6.11 -22.07 10.00
N MET A 227 7.01 -22.95 9.58
CA MET A 227 6.63 -24.20 8.92
C MET A 227 5.77 -25.06 9.85
N VAL A 228 6.21 -25.31 11.09
CA VAL A 228 5.44 -26.09 12.08
C VAL A 228 4.04 -25.49 12.32
N MET A 229 3.93 -24.17 12.46
CA MET A 229 2.64 -23.50 12.67
C MET A 229 1.70 -23.55 11.47
N THR A 230 2.23 -23.75 10.27
CA THR A 230 1.47 -23.72 9.02
C THR A 230 1.22 -25.11 8.43
N THR A 231 1.76 -26.16 9.05
CA THR A 231 1.42 -27.55 8.79
C THR A 231 -0.04 -27.81 9.14
N LYS A 232 -0.84 -28.18 8.12
CA LYS A 232 -2.28 -28.47 8.28
C LYS A 232 -2.58 -29.97 8.30
N ASP A 233 -1.80 -30.76 7.55
CA ASP A 233 -1.89 -32.21 7.47
C ASP A 233 -0.55 -32.80 7.92
N SER A 234 -0.56 -33.86 8.73
CA SER A 234 0.66 -34.52 9.21
C SER A 234 1.55 -35.08 8.10
N ASN A 235 1.00 -35.22 6.88
CA ASN A 235 1.67 -35.79 5.71
C ASN A 235 2.18 -34.71 4.73
N LYS A 236 2.10 -33.43 5.09
CA LYS A 236 2.59 -32.32 4.25
C LYS A 236 3.48 -31.39 5.07
N ASP A 237 4.59 -30.98 4.47
CA ASP A 237 5.44 -29.96 5.07
C ASP A 237 4.70 -28.63 5.20
N GLY A 238 5.06 -27.88 6.24
CA GLY A 238 4.62 -26.51 6.43
C GLY A 238 5.06 -25.60 5.29
N ILE A 239 4.48 -24.41 5.21
CA ILE A 239 4.85 -23.43 4.19
C ILE A 239 6.19 -22.80 4.59
N ASP A 240 7.19 -22.88 3.71
CA ASP A 240 8.44 -22.16 3.91
C ASP A 240 8.24 -20.65 3.64
N PRO A 241 8.50 -19.78 4.63
CA PRO A 241 8.30 -18.35 4.47
C PRO A 241 9.29 -17.69 3.49
N PHE A 242 10.45 -18.28 3.22
CA PHE A 242 11.51 -17.67 2.41
C PHE A 242 11.52 -18.15 0.95
N GLU A 243 10.94 -19.33 0.69
CA GLU A 243 10.99 -19.96 -0.64
C GLU A 243 10.34 -19.08 -1.71
N LYS A 244 9.11 -18.62 -1.46
CA LYS A 244 8.29 -17.94 -2.50
C LYS A 244 7.90 -16.51 -2.15
N CYS A 245 8.18 -16.09 -0.93
CA CYS A 245 7.82 -14.78 -0.42
C CYS A 245 9.07 -13.96 -0.11
N ILE A 246 8.97 -12.64 -0.25
CA ILE A 246 10.03 -11.70 0.17
C ILE A 246 9.65 -10.93 1.45
N THR A 247 8.39 -11.00 1.89
CA THR A 247 7.92 -10.35 3.12
C THR A 247 7.10 -11.30 3.97
N ILE A 248 7.04 -11.04 5.28
CA ILE A 248 6.15 -11.77 6.19
C ILE A 248 4.67 -11.62 5.81
N ALA A 249 4.28 -10.47 5.27
CA ALA A 249 2.91 -10.22 4.82
C ALA A 249 2.54 -11.10 3.62
N SER A 250 3.45 -11.28 2.64
CA SER A 250 3.22 -12.19 1.52
C SER A 250 3.21 -13.65 1.96
N ALA A 251 4.08 -14.04 2.90
CA ALA A 251 4.07 -15.39 3.49
C ALA A 251 2.74 -15.69 4.22
N CYS A 252 2.23 -14.76 5.01
CA CYS A 252 0.93 -14.93 5.69
C CYS A 252 -0.24 -14.99 4.71
N ASN A 253 -0.22 -14.20 3.63
CA ASN A 253 -1.23 -14.27 2.58
C ASN A 253 -1.21 -15.63 1.86
N LEU A 254 -0.01 -16.17 1.59
CA LEU A 254 0.17 -17.51 1.02
C LEU A 254 -0.42 -18.59 1.95
N VAL A 255 -0.13 -18.52 3.25
CA VAL A 255 -0.73 -19.40 4.27
C VAL A 255 -2.25 -19.30 4.24
N PHE A 256 -2.81 -18.09 4.26
CA PHE A 256 -4.25 -17.87 4.18
C PHE A 256 -4.85 -18.53 2.94
N ARG A 257 -4.27 -18.31 1.77
CA ARG A 257 -4.79 -18.82 0.49
C ARG A 257 -4.62 -20.32 0.29
N LYS A 258 -3.58 -20.94 0.86
CA LYS A 258 -3.35 -22.39 0.80
C LYS A 258 -4.21 -23.14 1.82
N ASN A 259 -4.30 -22.60 3.05
CA ASN A 259 -4.85 -23.36 4.18
C ASN A 259 -6.27 -22.96 4.57
N PHE A 260 -6.71 -21.72 4.33
CA PHE A 260 -7.91 -21.16 4.96
C PHE A 260 -8.94 -20.57 3.98
N LEU A 261 -8.51 -20.02 2.84
CA LEU A 261 -9.39 -19.43 1.86
C LEU A 261 -10.29 -20.49 1.21
N ARG A 262 -11.59 -20.24 1.24
CA ARG A 262 -12.58 -21.04 0.52
C ARG A 262 -12.87 -20.36 -0.84
N PRO A 263 -13.19 -21.14 -1.90
CA PRO A 263 -13.61 -20.58 -3.18
C PRO A 263 -14.76 -19.57 -3.02
N GLU A 264 -14.78 -18.56 -3.90
CA GLU A 264 -15.89 -17.61 -4.06
C GLU A 264 -16.28 -16.82 -2.78
N LYS A 265 -15.33 -16.60 -1.86
CA LYS A 265 -15.58 -15.85 -0.62
C LYS A 265 -15.16 -14.39 -0.64
N ILE A 266 -14.05 -14.05 -1.30
CA ILE A 266 -13.55 -12.67 -1.34
C ILE A 266 -13.60 -12.21 -2.79
N GLY A 267 -14.50 -11.28 -3.10
CA GLY A 267 -14.54 -10.64 -4.41
C GLY A 267 -13.29 -9.81 -4.65
N ILE A 268 -12.80 -9.80 -5.88
CA ILE A 268 -11.67 -8.99 -6.31
C ILE A 268 -12.20 -7.70 -6.92
N ILE A 269 -11.74 -6.56 -6.42
CA ILE A 269 -12.16 -5.25 -6.92
C ILE A 269 -11.57 -5.04 -8.32
N PRO A 270 -12.39 -4.79 -9.37
CA PRO A 270 -11.88 -4.55 -10.71
C PRO A 270 -10.94 -3.33 -10.74
N ALA A 271 -9.86 -3.39 -11.53
CA ALA A 271 -8.85 -2.32 -11.56
C ALA A 271 -9.42 -0.94 -11.91
N GLN A 272 -10.40 -0.89 -12.82
CA GLN A 272 -11.07 0.37 -13.21
C GLN A 272 -12.24 0.76 -12.30
N GLY A 273 -12.54 -0.05 -11.27
CA GLY A 273 -13.74 0.04 -10.44
C GLY A 273 -14.93 -0.72 -11.03
N TYR A 274 -16.03 -0.76 -10.28
CA TYR A 274 -17.23 -1.51 -10.70
C TYR A 274 -18.00 -0.84 -11.84
N ASN A 275 -17.93 0.50 -11.97
CA ASN A 275 -18.58 1.28 -13.03
C ASN A 275 -17.55 2.21 -13.71
N PRO A 276 -16.68 1.69 -14.59
CA PRO A 276 -15.59 2.48 -15.18
C PRO A 276 -16.08 3.54 -16.18
N GLU A 277 -17.16 3.28 -16.90
CA GLU A 277 -17.77 4.19 -17.88
C GLU A 277 -18.24 5.50 -17.24
N GLU A 278 -18.75 5.45 -16.01
CA GLU A 278 -19.28 6.63 -15.29
C GLU A 278 -18.18 7.67 -15.00
N LYS A 279 -16.93 7.23 -14.80
CA LYS A 279 -15.78 8.15 -14.63
C LYS A 279 -15.56 8.97 -15.92
N HIS A 280 -15.65 8.32 -17.07
CA HIS A 280 -15.52 8.97 -18.37
C HIS A 280 -16.66 9.96 -18.61
N SER A 281 -17.90 9.57 -18.31
CA SER A 281 -19.08 10.46 -18.43
C SER A 281 -18.92 11.75 -17.63
N ILE A 282 -18.22 11.74 -16.49
CA ILE A 282 -18.02 12.96 -15.68
C ILE A 282 -17.08 13.98 -16.34
N LYS A 283 -15.99 13.52 -16.99
CA LYS A 283 -15.12 14.43 -17.76
C LYS A 283 -15.91 15.05 -18.92
N ALA A 284 -16.71 14.24 -19.62
CA ALA A 284 -17.61 14.73 -20.66
C ALA A 284 -18.59 15.79 -20.13
N LEU A 285 -19.25 15.52 -19.00
CA LEU A 285 -20.19 16.47 -18.37
C LEU A 285 -19.52 17.78 -17.94
N LYS A 286 -18.26 17.75 -17.48
CA LYS A 286 -17.48 18.95 -17.14
C LYS A 286 -17.21 19.79 -18.38
N TRP A 287 -16.77 19.14 -19.47
CA TRP A 287 -16.55 19.81 -20.75
C TRP A 287 -17.85 20.41 -21.32
N LEU A 288 -18.94 19.65 -21.35
CA LEU A 288 -20.25 20.15 -21.83
C LEU A 288 -20.73 21.34 -21.00
N ARG A 289 -20.53 21.31 -19.68
CA ARG A 289 -20.88 22.43 -18.79
C ARG A 289 -20.06 23.68 -19.09
N TYR A 290 -18.77 23.50 -19.38
CA TYR A 290 -17.89 24.59 -19.80
C TYR A 290 -18.31 25.19 -21.15
N VAL A 291 -18.62 24.35 -22.15
CA VAL A 291 -19.10 24.81 -23.47
C VAL A 291 -20.44 25.54 -23.35
N SER A 292 -21.39 24.98 -22.59
CA SER A 292 -22.70 25.60 -22.35
C SER A 292 -22.55 26.99 -21.72
N THR A 293 -21.68 27.13 -20.71
CA THR A 293 -21.48 28.39 -20.00
C THR A 293 -20.73 29.41 -20.86
N SER A 294 -19.64 29.00 -21.51
CA SER A 294 -18.81 29.89 -22.34
C SER A 294 -19.54 30.41 -23.58
N LYS A 295 -20.44 29.61 -24.16
CA LYS A 295 -21.23 30.00 -25.34
C LYS A 295 -22.61 30.55 -25.01
N GLY A 296 -23.05 30.50 -23.75
CA GLY A 296 -24.40 30.90 -23.35
C GLY A 296 -25.51 30.06 -23.99
N ILE A 297 -25.25 28.77 -24.26
CA ILE A 297 -26.20 27.85 -24.92
C ILE A 297 -26.71 26.77 -23.96
N HIS A 298 -27.95 26.33 -24.15
CA HIS A 298 -28.49 25.17 -23.43
C HIS A 298 -28.10 23.86 -24.13
N ILE A 299 -27.37 22.99 -23.45
CA ILE A 299 -27.01 21.66 -23.97
C ILE A 299 -27.79 20.59 -23.21
N GLN A 300 -28.61 19.83 -23.93
CA GLN A 300 -29.25 18.61 -23.44
C GLN A 300 -28.20 17.51 -23.26
N HIS A 301 -28.18 16.83 -22.11
CA HIS A 301 -27.25 15.73 -21.80
C HIS A 301 -27.80 14.84 -20.67
N ALA A 302 -27.07 13.79 -20.27
CA ALA A 302 -27.51 12.80 -19.28
C ALA A 302 -28.10 13.35 -17.96
N ARG A 303 -27.60 14.51 -17.49
CA ARG A 303 -28.04 15.18 -16.25
C ARG A 303 -28.90 16.44 -16.48
N ASN A 304 -29.31 16.67 -17.72
CA ASN A 304 -30.07 17.85 -18.14
C ASN A 304 -30.97 17.48 -19.33
N GLY A 305 -32.16 16.92 -19.05
CA GLY A 305 -33.12 16.50 -20.07
C GLY A 305 -32.87 15.09 -20.66
N GLY A 306 -31.87 14.36 -20.16
CA GLY A 306 -31.48 13.03 -20.64
C GLY A 306 -30.70 13.08 -21.96
N GLU A 307 -30.00 11.99 -22.29
CA GLU A 307 -29.26 11.91 -23.55
C GLU A 307 -30.20 11.80 -24.76
N LYS A 308 -29.88 12.54 -25.82
CA LYS A 308 -30.60 12.45 -27.08
C LYS A 308 -30.20 11.16 -27.80
N LYS A 309 -31.20 10.39 -28.25
CA LYS A 309 -30.99 9.23 -29.12
C LYS A 309 -31.11 9.66 -30.59
N ILE A 310 -30.10 9.32 -31.40
CA ILE A 310 -29.99 9.58 -32.84
C ILE A 310 -29.67 8.26 -33.52
N GLY A 311 -30.62 7.70 -34.28
CA GLY A 311 -30.52 6.32 -34.76
C GLY A 311 -30.34 5.34 -33.60
N ASP A 312 -29.29 4.53 -33.65
CA ASP A 312 -28.93 3.58 -32.59
C ASP A 312 -28.03 4.18 -31.50
N TYR A 313 -27.53 5.39 -31.69
CA TYR A 313 -26.57 6.02 -30.79
C TYR A 313 -27.24 6.96 -29.79
N ARG A 314 -26.71 6.98 -28.56
CA ARG A 314 -26.89 8.08 -27.63
C ARG A 314 -25.68 9.01 -27.74
N VAL A 315 -25.94 10.32 -27.69
CA VAL A 315 -24.90 11.34 -27.79
C VAL A 315 -24.70 12.07 -26.47
N ASP A 316 -23.47 12.47 -26.17
CA ASP A 316 -23.12 13.09 -24.88
C ASP A 316 -23.86 14.42 -24.67
N GLY A 317 -23.93 15.26 -25.72
CA GLY A 317 -24.60 16.55 -25.69
C GLY A 317 -25.34 16.87 -26.98
N TYR A 318 -26.49 17.54 -26.86
CA TYR A 318 -27.30 17.99 -27.99
C TYR A 318 -27.81 19.42 -27.77
N HIS A 319 -27.76 20.25 -28.81
CA HIS A 319 -28.31 21.59 -28.81
C HIS A 319 -28.98 21.87 -30.15
N LYS A 320 -30.15 22.50 -30.12
CA LYS A 320 -30.79 23.06 -31.31
C LYS A 320 -30.79 24.57 -31.17
N ASN A 321 -30.17 25.26 -32.12
CA ASN A 321 -30.14 26.72 -32.10
C ASN A 321 -31.42 27.33 -32.68
N ASP A 322 -31.58 28.64 -32.55
CA ASP A 322 -32.77 29.37 -33.00
C ASP A 322 -32.97 29.32 -34.52
N ASN A 323 -31.90 29.10 -35.28
CA ASN A 323 -31.93 28.93 -36.73
C ASN A 323 -32.32 27.49 -37.16
N GLY A 324 -32.60 26.61 -36.21
CA GLY A 324 -32.97 25.22 -36.44
C GLY A 324 -31.80 24.27 -36.71
N GLU A 325 -30.54 24.74 -36.63
CA GLU A 325 -29.35 23.89 -36.74
C GLU A 325 -29.27 22.98 -35.51
N GLU A 326 -29.15 21.67 -35.76
CA GLU A 326 -29.01 20.66 -34.73
C GLU A 326 -27.53 20.29 -34.55
N ILE A 327 -27.01 20.55 -33.36
CA ILE A 327 -25.60 20.40 -33.02
C ILE A 327 -25.45 19.27 -32.00
N VAL A 328 -24.57 18.33 -32.31
CA VAL A 328 -24.15 17.23 -31.43
C VAL A 328 -22.77 17.54 -30.87
N PHE A 329 -22.62 17.39 -29.56
CA PHE A 329 -21.36 17.52 -28.83
C PHE A 329 -20.93 16.16 -28.31
N GLU A 330 -19.70 15.75 -28.62
CA GLU A 330 -19.15 14.43 -28.25
C GLU A 330 -17.78 14.55 -27.61
N TYR A 331 -17.60 13.89 -26.47
CA TYR A 331 -16.36 13.89 -25.71
C TYR A 331 -15.65 12.55 -25.84
N HIS A 332 -14.56 12.53 -26.59
CA HIS A 332 -13.80 11.32 -26.85
C HIS A 332 -12.75 11.10 -25.77
N GLY A 333 -13.11 10.29 -24.78
CA GLY A 333 -12.15 9.75 -23.81
C GLY A 333 -11.09 8.96 -24.55
N CYS A 334 -9.82 9.31 -24.38
CA CYS A 334 -8.74 8.83 -25.24
C CYS A 334 -8.62 7.29 -25.19
N PHE A 335 -8.75 6.72 -23.99
CA PHE A 335 -8.67 5.27 -23.75
C PHE A 335 -9.88 4.51 -24.30
N TRP A 336 -11.07 5.12 -24.28
CA TRP A 336 -12.33 4.50 -24.69
C TRP A 336 -12.59 4.61 -26.19
N HIS A 337 -12.05 5.64 -26.84
CA HIS A 337 -12.31 5.99 -28.24
C HIS A 337 -11.08 5.83 -29.14
N GLY A 338 -9.97 5.32 -28.63
CA GLY A 338 -8.76 5.04 -29.42
C GLY A 338 -8.07 6.30 -29.95
N CYS A 339 -7.62 7.20 -29.07
CA CYS A 339 -6.91 8.40 -29.52
C CYS A 339 -5.54 8.05 -30.14
N SER A 340 -5.36 8.31 -31.43
CA SER A 340 -4.12 8.06 -32.17
C SER A 340 -2.92 8.93 -31.75
N LYS A 341 -3.16 10.00 -30.98
CA LYS A 341 -2.11 10.83 -30.37
C LYS A 341 -1.58 10.25 -29.06
N CYS A 342 -2.43 9.50 -28.34
CA CYS A 342 -2.13 9.01 -26.98
C CYS A 342 -1.70 7.55 -26.97
N TYR A 343 -2.15 6.76 -27.95
CA TYR A 343 -1.92 5.32 -27.98
C TYR A 343 -1.49 4.84 -29.36
N SER A 344 -0.67 3.79 -29.36
CA SER A 344 -0.35 3.02 -30.55
C SER A 344 -1.59 2.26 -31.06
N LYS A 345 -1.65 2.04 -32.37
CA LYS A 345 -2.75 1.34 -33.04
C LYS A 345 -2.95 -0.08 -32.50
N GLN A 346 -1.87 -0.76 -32.13
CA GLN A 346 -1.86 -2.14 -31.66
C GLN A 346 -2.14 -2.27 -30.16
N THR A 347 -2.15 -1.16 -29.42
CA THR A 347 -2.43 -1.17 -27.98
C THR A 347 -3.84 -1.69 -27.73
N VAL A 348 -3.97 -2.61 -26.78
CA VAL A 348 -5.24 -3.25 -26.44
C VAL A 348 -5.85 -2.55 -25.24
N ASN A 349 -7.11 -2.13 -25.36
CA ASN A 349 -7.89 -1.62 -24.25
C ASN A 349 -8.16 -2.76 -23.25
N THR A 350 -7.79 -2.56 -21.99
CA THR A 350 -7.83 -3.59 -20.93
C THR A 350 -9.24 -3.96 -20.46
N VAL A 351 -10.25 -3.15 -20.81
CA VAL A 351 -11.64 -3.34 -20.39
C VAL A 351 -12.44 -4.11 -21.44
N ASN A 352 -12.39 -3.66 -22.69
CA ASN A 352 -13.18 -4.24 -23.79
C ASN A 352 -12.37 -5.17 -24.72
N THR A 353 -11.05 -5.29 -24.50
CA THR A 353 -10.12 -6.16 -25.23
C THR A 353 -9.95 -5.85 -26.73
N MET A 354 -10.45 -4.70 -27.19
CA MET A 354 -10.25 -4.23 -28.56
C MET A 354 -8.94 -3.47 -28.73
N THR A 355 -8.43 -3.41 -29.96
CA THR A 355 -7.30 -2.54 -30.27
C THR A 355 -7.72 -1.07 -30.29
N MET A 356 -6.81 -0.16 -29.98
CA MET A 356 -7.06 1.28 -30.08
C MET A 356 -7.38 1.69 -31.53
N ALA A 357 -6.86 0.97 -32.54
CA ALA A 357 -7.24 1.18 -33.93
C ALA A 357 -8.73 0.88 -34.18
N ASP A 358 -9.23 -0.25 -33.67
CA ASP A 358 -10.64 -0.62 -33.83
C ASP A 358 -11.58 0.37 -33.12
N LEU A 359 -11.19 0.83 -31.91
CA LEU A 359 -11.94 1.83 -31.16
C LEU A 359 -11.97 3.19 -31.89
N HIS A 360 -10.83 3.58 -32.48
CA HIS A 360 -10.74 4.79 -33.29
C HIS A 360 -11.67 4.71 -34.50
N GLN A 361 -11.63 3.58 -35.21
CA GLN A 361 -12.44 3.33 -36.39
C GLN A 361 -13.94 3.41 -36.06
N ARG A 362 -14.39 2.77 -34.97
CA ARG A 362 -15.78 2.89 -34.49
C ARG A 362 -16.19 4.33 -34.14
N THR A 363 -15.27 5.10 -33.56
CA THR A 363 -15.52 6.51 -33.24
C THR A 363 -15.74 7.33 -34.51
N LEU A 364 -14.94 7.09 -35.55
CA LEU A 364 -15.11 7.75 -36.85
C LEU A 364 -16.42 7.31 -37.55
N GLU A 365 -16.77 6.03 -37.48
CA GLU A 365 -18.03 5.51 -38.04
C GLU A 365 -19.25 6.15 -37.37
N LYS A 366 -19.26 6.27 -36.03
CA LYS A 366 -20.30 6.98 -35.28
C LYS A 366 -20.40 8.44 -35.73
N LYS A 367 -19.27 9.13 -35.84
CA LYS A 367 -19.21 10.51 -36.31
C LYS A 367 -19.84 10.65 -37.71
N SER A 368 -19.35 9.87 -38.68
CA SER A 368 -19.87 9.93 -40.06
C SER A 368 -21.36 9.59 -40.13
N HIS A 369 -21.83 8.63 -39.33
CA HIS A 369 -23.25 8.29 -39.26
C HIS A 369 -24.11 9.48 -38.80
N ILE A 370 -23.67 10.20 -37.76
CA ILE A 370 -24.39 11.36 -37.22
C ILE A 370 -24.35 12.55 -38.20
N GLU A 371 -23.19 12.83 -38.80
CA GLU A 371 -23.05 13.90 -39.80
C GLU A 371 -23.91 13.63 -41.05
N ASN A 372 -23.99 12.38 -41.50
CA ASN A 372 -24.83 11.98 -42.64
C ASN A 372 -26.33 12.14 -42.37
N GLN A 373 -26.76 12.22 -41.11
CA GLN A 373 -28.14 12.53 -40.74
C GLN A 373 -28.41 14.05 -40.67
N GLY A 374 -27.44 14.89 -41.02
CA GLY A 374 -27.59 16.35 -41.09
C GLY A 374 -27.25 17.09 -39.79
N TYR A 375 -26.72 16.40 -38.78
CA TYR A 375 -26.30 17.04 -37.53
C TYR A 375 -24.89 17.62 -37.66
N LYS A 376 -24.67 18.79 -37.07
CA LYS A 376 -23.34 19.37 -36.91
C LYS A 376 -22.60 18.69 -35.76
N TYR A 377 -21.48 18.05 -36.05
CA TYR A 377 -20.72 17.27 -35.07
C TYR A 377 -19.54 18.07 -34.50
N ILE A 378 -19.56 18.35 -33.20
CA ILE A 378 -18.48 19.01 -32.47
C ILE A 378 -17.89 18.03 -31.46
N SER A 379 -16.67 17.60 -31.69
CA SER A 379 -15.96 16.68 -30.79
C SER A 379 -14.85 17.34 -30.00
N LYS A 380 -14.51 16.76 -28.85
CA LYS A 380 -13.32 17.10 -28.07
C LYS A 380 -12.62 15.84 -27.59
N TRP A 381 -11.32 15.71 -27.86
CA TRP A 381 -10.53 14.63 -27.27
C TRP A 381 -10.12 14.97 -25.84
N GLU A 382 -10.08 13.95 -24.99
CA GLU A 382 -9.70 14.09 -23.58
C GLU A 382 -8.32 14.73 -23.42
N CYS A 383 -7.31 14.30 -24.17
CA CYS A 383 -5.97 14.86 -24.09
C CYS A 383 -5.90 16.33 -24.53
N GLU A 384 -6.79 16.77 -25.42
CA GLU A 384 -6.86 18.16 -25.86
C GLU A 384 -7.49 19.03 -24.76
N PHE A 385 -8.54 18.53 -24.10
CA PHE A 385 -9.17 19.24 -22.99
C PHE A 385 -8.30 19.26 -21.73
N ASP A 386 -7.65 18.14 -21.40
CA ASP A 386 -6.72 18.07 -20.28
C ASP A 386 -5.54 19.04 -20.48
N LYS A 387 -5.03 19.18 -21.71
CA LYS A 387 -4.03 20.19 -22.07
C LYS A 387 -4.55 21.62 -21.87
N GLU A 388 -5.77 21.92 -22.30
CA GLU A 388 -6.40 23.24 -22.09
C GLU A 388 -6.58 23.58 -20.61
N ILE A 389 -6.93 22.60 -19.77
CA ILE A 389 -7.02 22.79 -18.31
C ILE A 389 -5.66 23.12 -17.71
N ILE A 390 -4.59 22.48 -18.18
CA ILE A 390 -3.22 22.74 -17.69
C ILE A 390 -2.75 24.13 -18.13
N GLU A 391 -3.01 24.50 -19.39
CA GLU A 391 -2.53 25.74 -19.98
C GLU A 391 -3.38 26.97 -19.60
N ASN A 392 -4.62 26.78 -19.16
CA ASN A 392 -5.54 27.87 -18.83
C ASN A 392 -6.13 27.76 -17.41
N ILE A 393 -5.72 28.69 -16.55
CA ILE A 393 -6.14 28.75 -15.14
C ILE A 393 -7.64 29.01 -14.97
N ASP A 394 -8.28 29.74 -15.87
CA ASP A 394 -9.72 30.04 -15.78
C ASP A 394 -10.55 28.79 -16.09
N ILE A 395 -10.13 28.02 -17.10
CA ILE A 395 -10.76 26.73 -17.42
C ILE A 395 -10.58 25.78 -16.23
N LYS A 396 -9.37 25.69 -15.67
CA LYS A 396 -9.11 24.87 -14.47
C LYS A 396 -10.02 25.27 -13.31
N THR A 397 -10.07 26.55 -12.98
CA THR A 397 -10.89 27.07 -11.87
C THR A 397 -12.38 26.76 -12.09
N PHE A 398 -12.87 26.93 -13.32
CA PHE A 398 -14.24 26.57 -13.67
C PHE A 398 -14.49 25.06 -13.50
N VAL A 399 -13.65 24.22 -14.10
CA VAL A 399 -13.78 22.75 -14.06
C VAL A 399 -13.70 22.21 -12.63
N ASP A 400 -12.88 22.82 -11.78
CA ASP A 400 -12.76 22.48 -10.36
C ASP A 400 -13.99 22.94 -9.55
N SER A 401 -14.64 24.04 -9.94
CA SER A 401 -15.89 24.50 -9.33
C SER A 401 -17.11 23.61 -9.66
N VAL A 402 -17.09 22.91 -10.80
CA VAL A 402 -18.17 22.02 -11.23
C VAL A 402 -18.13 20.72 -10.43
N ASN A 403 -19.02 20.62 -9.45
CA ASN A 403 -19.06 19.51 -8.51
C ASN A 403 -20.02 18.39 -8.96
N TYR A 404 -19.54 17.51 -9.83
CA TYR A 404 -20.19 16.22 -10.08
C TYR A 404 -19.69 15.19 -9.07
N VAL A 405 -20.62 14.48 -8.43
CA VAL A 405 -20.28 13.34 -7.56
C VAL A 405 -19.65 12.26 -8.43
N THR A 406 -18.36 12.00 -8.23
CA THR A 406 -17.66 10.87 -8.85
C THR A 406 -18.10 9.54 -8.24
N PRO A 407 -17.89 8.40 -8.92
CA PRO A 407 -18.10 7.09 -8.33
C PRO A 407 -17.36 6.93 -6.99
N LEU A 408 -17.85 6.01 -6.17
CA LEU A 408 -17.18 5.65 -4.92
C LEU A 408 -15.85 4.97 -5.23
N GLU A 409 -14.76 5.48 -4.63
CA GLU A 409 -13.45 4.86 -4.69
C GLU A 409 -13.18 4.16 -3.34
N PRO A 410 -13.16 2.81 -3.28
CA PRO A 410 -13.01 2.07 -2.04
C PRO A 410 -11.79 2.47 -1.22
N ARG A 411 -10.68 2.85 -1.88
CA ARG A 411 -9.47 3.31 -1.22
C ARG A 411 -9.69 4.52 -0.32
N ASN A 412 -10.60 5.42 -0.68
CA ASN A 412 -10.87 6.64 0.10
C ASN A 412 -11.51 6.36 1.46
N ALA A 413 -12.12 5.19 1.65
CA ALA A 413 -12.66 4.75 2.93
C ALA A 413 -11.59 4.12 3.85
N PHE A 414 -10.41 3.79 3.33
CA PHE A 414 -9.35 3.16 4.10
C PHE A 414 -8.50 4.21 4.83
N SER A 415 -8.55 4.17 6.16
CA SER A 415 -7.73 5.01 7.05
C SER A 415 -7.02 4.15 8.09
N GLY A 416 -5.91 4.65 8.64
CA GLY A 416 -5.15 3.96 9.70
C GLY A 416 -5.83 4.00 11.08
N GLY A 417 -5.04 3.74 12.13
CA GLY A 417 -5.44 3.95 13.52
C GLY A 417 -5.64 5.42 13.84
N ARG A 418 -6.27 5.71 14.99
CA ARG A 418 -6.34 7.08 15.52
C ARG A 418 -5.12 7.34 16.38
N THR A 419 -4.38 8.40 16.07
CA THR A 419 -3.28 8.89 16.90
C THR A 419 -3.51 10.36 17.18
N GLU A 420 -3.71 10.72 18.44
CA GLU A 420 -4.14 12.06 18.82
C GLU A 420 -3.73 12.42 20.25
N ALA A 421 -3.13 13.60 20.39
CA ALA A 421 -2.88 14.23 21.68
C ALA A 421 -4.06 15.15 22.03
N PHE A 422 -4.78 14.79 23.08
CA PHE A 422 -5.87 15.60 23.63
C PHE A 422 -5.33 16.63 24.63
N ASN A 423 -4.24 16.29 25.29
CA ASN A 423 -3.46 17.20 26.10
C ASN A 423 -1.97 17.08 25.74
N LEU A 424 -1.34 18.20 25.38
CA LEU A 424 0.08 18.24 25.04
C LEU A 424 0.98 18.12 26.27
N TYR A 425 0.48 18.53 27.45
CA TYR A 425 1.22 18.46 28.70
C TYR A 425 0.27 18.27 29.88
N HIS A 426 0.48 17.21 30.66
CA HIS A 426 -0.27 16.96 31.89
C HIS A 426 0.66 16.49 32.99
N GLU A 427 0.64 17.19 34.11
CA GLU A 427 1.31 16.80 35.34
C GLU A 427 0.27 16.23 36.31
N ALA A 428 0.55 15.05 36.87
CA ALA A 428 -0.35 14.40 37.81
C ALA A 428 -0.39 15.17 39.14
N LYS A 429 -1.60 15.46 39.63
CA LYS A 429 -1.81 16.02 40.97
C LYS A 429 -1.66 14.95 42.05
N ASP A 430 -1.51 15.36 43.31
CA ASP A 430 -1.35 14.46 44.46
C ASP A 430 -2.47 13.41 44.60
N ASP A 431 -3.71 13.75 44.19
CA ASP A 431 -4.88 12.86 44.22
C ASP A 431 -5.15 12.14 42.90
N GLU A 432 -4.23 12.22 41.94
CA GLU A 432 -4.40 11.77 40.56
C GLU A 432 -3.29 10.81 40.12
N GLN A 433 -3.64 9.84 39.27
CA GLN A 433 -2.70 8.95 38.61
C GLN A 433 -2.87 9.02 37.09
N ILE A 434 -1.74 9.03 36.38
CA ILE A 434 -1.73 8.79 34.94
C ILE A 434 -1.65 7.27 34.72
N ARG A 435 -2.49 6.77 33.81
CA ARG A 435 -2.54 5.34 33.48
C ARG A 435 -2.47 5.13 31.98
N TYR A 436 -1.70 4.12 31.61
CA TYR A 436 -1.61 3.60 30.26
C TYR A 436 -2.44 2.33 30.14
N TYR A 437 -3.31 2.27 29.14
CA TYR A 437 -4.09 1.09 28.79
C TYR A 437 -3.81 0.75 27.33
N ASP A 438 -3.59 -0.54 27.05
CA ASP A 438 -3.31 -1.06 25.72
C ASP A 438 -4.23 -2.24 25.42
N VAL A 439 -4.91 -2.19 24.27
CA VAL A 439 -5.74 -3.31 23.80
C VAL A 439 -4.82 -4.36 23.20
N THR A 440 -4.70 -5.50 23.88
CA THR A 440 -3.86 -6.60 23.43
C THR A 440 -4.25 -7.06 22.03
N SER A 441 -3.41 -6.75 21.04
CA SER A 441 -3.59 -7.14 19.64
C SER A 441 -4.93 -6.69 19.05
N LEU A 442 -5.17 -5.37 19.03
CA LEU A 442 -6.44 -4.79 18.55
C LEU A 442 -6.87 -5.29 17.16
N TYR A 443 -6.04 -5.17 16.12
CA TYR A 443 -6.43 -5.60 14.77
C TYR A 443 -6.69 -7.11 14.68
N PRO A 444 -5.86 -8.00 15.25
CA PRO A 444 -6.18 -9.43 15.33
C PRO A 444 -7.48 -9.72 16.09
N PHE A 445 -7.75 -9.00 17.19
CA PHE A 445 -9.01 -9.12 17.92
C PHE A 445 -10.20 -8.76 17.03
N ILE A 446 -10.11 -7.67 16.26
CA ILE A 446 -11.13 -7.27 15.29
C ILE A 446 -11.29 -8.30 14.18
N ASN A 447 -10.21 -8.81 13.60
CA ASN A 447 -10.31 -9.83 12.55
C ASN A 447 -10.94 -11.14 13.05
N LYS A 448 -10.81 -11.42 14.36
CA LYS A 448 -11.43 -12.59 14.99
C LYS A 448 -12.90 -12.40 15.34
N THR A 449 -13.29 -11.20 15.78
CA THR A 449 -14.61 -10.95 16.41
C THR A 449 -15.52 -10.02 15.61
N GLY A 450 -14.93 -9.21 14.74
CA GLY A 450 -15.61 -8.22 13.93
C GLY A 450 -16.22 -8.80 12.66
N LYS A 451 -17.03 -7.98 12.00
CA LYS A 451 -17.61 -8.28 10.69
C LYS A 451 -16.53 -8.28 9.62
N VAL A 452 -16.64 -9.18 8.65
CA VAL A 452 -15.78 -9.24 7.46
C VAL A 452 -16.66 -9.20 6.22
N VAL A 453 -16.26 -8.40 5.23
CA VAL A 453 -16.98 -8.31 3.95
C VAL A 453 -16.62 -9.50 3.07
N LEU A 454 -17.65 -10.15 2.52
CA LEU A 454 -17.53 -11.29 1.61
C LEU A 454 -18.23 -11.00 0.29
N GLY A 455 -17.75 -11.63 -0.78
CA GLY A 455 -18.31 -11.51 -2.13
C GLY A 455 -18.09 -10.15 -2.80
N HIS A 456 -18.87 -9.92 -3.86
CA HIS A 456 -18.96 -8.61 -4.52
C HIS A 456 -20.10 -7.79 -3.92
N PRO A 457 -19.94 -6.46 -3.83
CA PRO A 457 -21.00 -5.59 -3.35
C PRO A 457 -22.11 -5.43 -4.40
N THR A 458 -23.32 -5.15 -3.93
CA THR A 458 -24.36 -4.56 -4.78
C THR A 458 -24.05 -3.08 -4.99
N ILE A 459 -24.01 -2.62 -6.23
CA ILE A 459 -23.74 -1.22 -6.57
C ILE A 459 -25.07 -0.47 -6.61
N ILE A 460 -25.21 0.56 -5.76
CA ILE A 460 -26.41 1.40 -5.67
C ILE A 460 -26.01 2.83 -5.99
N THR A 461 -26.58 3.40 -7.04
CA THR A 461 -26.27 4.74 -7.54
C THR A 461 -27.47 5.70 -7.47
N GLU A 462 -28.69 5.18 -7.29
CA GLU A 462 -29.94 5.93 -7.25
C GLU A 462 -30.96 5.26 -6.31
N ASN A 463 -32.06 5.96 -6.04
CA ASN A 463 -33.17 5.47 -5.21
C ASN A 463 -32.72 4.98 -3.83
N PHE A 464 -31.86 5.76 -3.17
CA PHE A 464 -31.33 5.42 -1.85
C PHE A 464 -32.43 5.35 -0.78
N ASP A 465 -32.38 4.29 0.02
CA ASP A 465 -33.09 4.08 1.27
C ASP A 465 -32.47 4.87 2.43
N ASP A 466 -33.07 4.76 3.61
CA ASP A 466 -32.44 5.17 4.87
C ASP A 466 -31.03 4.56 5.00
N ILE A 467 -30.06 5.40 5.33
CA ILE A 467 -28.64 5.04 5.41
C ILE A 467 -28.38 3.87 6.36
N LEU A 468 -29.20 3.71 7.40
CA LEU A 468 -29.09 2.65 8.41
C LEU A 468 -29.41 1.26 7.86
N LYS A 469 -30.04 1.16 6.70
CA LYS A 469 -30.29 -0.12 6.02
C LYS A 469 -29.06 -0.62 5.24
N TYR A 470 -28.04 0.22 5.08
CA TYR A 470 -26.83 -0.12 4.34
C TYR A 470 -25.71 -0.55 5.28
N GLU A 471 -25.07 -1.66 4.92
CA GLU A 471 -23.80 -2.11 5.49
C GLU A 471 -22.80 -2.18 4.34
N GLY A 472 -21.87 -1.24 4.29
CA GLY A 472 -20.90 -1.16 3.21
C GLY A 472 -20.13 0.15 3.18
N LEU A 473 -19.58 0.46 2.00
CA LEU A 473 -18.95 1.75 1.74
C LEU A 473 -20.00 2.71 1.19
N ILE A 474 -20.05 3.92 1.77
CA ILE A 474 -21.03 4.94 1.40
C ILE A 474 -20.28 6.24 1.09
N LYS A 475 -20.57 6.83 -0.06
CA LYS A 475 -20.09 8.16 -0.43
C LYS A 475 -21.21 9.15 -0.21
N CYS A 476 -21.14 9.87 0.91
CA CYS A 476 -22.15 10.85 1.29
C CYS A 476 -21.52 12.13 1.80
N ARG A 477 -22.31 13.21 1.85
CA ARG A 477 -21.94 14.41 2.59
C ARG A 477 -22.41 14.22 4.03
N VAL A 478 -21.47 14.14 4.96
CA VAL A 478 -21.78 14.01 6.38
C VAL A 478 -21.87 15.37 7.03
N GLN A 479 -22.84 15.51 7.91
CA GLN A 479 -23.05 16.67 8.72
C GLN A 479 -22.77 16.30 10.19
N PRO A 480 -21.69 16.82 10.79
CA PRO A 480 -21.24 16.36 12.09
C PRO A 480 -22.11 16.91 13.23
N PRO A 481 -22.35 16.11 14.30
CA PRO A 481 -23.09 16.56 15.47
C PRO A 481 -22.36 17.70 16.20
N ARG A 482 -23.12 18.62 16.82
CA ARG A 482 -22.54 19.64 17.70
C ARG A 482 -22.28 19.08 19.09
N GLY A 483 -21.21 19.54 19.73
CA GLY A 483 -20.88 19.16 21.10
C GLY A 483 -20.39 17.72 21.25
N LEU A 484 -20.07 17.04 20.13
CA LEU A 484 -19.39 15.76 20.20
C LEU A 484 -17.96 16.01 20.69
N HIS A 485 -17.68 15.63 21.93
CA HIS A 485 -16.40 15.89 22.58
C HIS A 485 -15.24 15.28 21.78
N ILE A 486 -15.41 14.04 21.32
CA ILE A 486 -14.40 13.29 20.57
C ILE A 486 -14.96 12.97 19.17
N PRO A 487 -14.44 13.59 18.10
CA PRO A 487 -14.91 13.31 16.74
C PRO A 487 -14.59 11.87 16.30
N VAL A 488 -15.46 11.27 15.48
CA VAL A 488 -15.36 9.84 15.10
C VAL A 488 -14.80 9.65 13.69
N LEU A 489 -15.25 10.46 12.74
CA LEU A 489 -14.98 10.22 11.33
C LEU A 489 -13.56 10.70 10.96
N PRO A 490 -12.74 9.82 10.35
CA PRO A 490 -11.44 10.22 9.84
C PRO A 490 -11.59 11.01 8.54
N ALA A 491 -10.74 12.01 8.37
CA ALA A 491 -10.54 12.71 7.09
C ALA A 491 -9.06 13.00 6.88
N LYS A 492 -8.55 12.80 5.67
CA LYS A 492 -7.21 13.25 5.30
C LYS A 492 -7.27 14.73 4.93
N ILE A 493 -6.71 15.59 5.76
CA ILE A 493 -6.72 17.06 5.60
C ILE A 493 -5.28 17.55 5.79
N ASN A 494 -4.78 18.37 4.87
CA ASN A 494 -3.38 18.87 4.88
C ASN A 494 -2.36 17.73 5.06
N ASP A 495 -2.56 16.65 4.30
CA ASP A 495 -1.81 15.40 4.33
C ASP A 495 -1.78 14.60 5.65
N LYS A 496 -2.53 15.03 6.66
CA LYS A 496 -2.62 14.37 7.96
C LYS A 496 -3.98 13.70 8.14
N LEU A 497 -4.00 12.59 8.89
CA LEU A 497 -5.24 11.95 9.30
C LEU A 497 -5.82 12.74 10.48
N MET A 498 -6.95 13.41 10.25
CA MET A 498 -7.61 14.28 11.22
C MET A 498 -8.98 13.73 11.60
N PHE A 499 -9.40 14.00 12.82
CA PHE A 499 -10.74 13.69 13.34
C PHE A 499 -11.38 15.00 13.76
N SER A 500 -12.22 15.58 12.90
CA SER A 500 -12.75 16.93 13.11
C SER A 500 -14.26 17.03 12.88
N LEU A 501 -14.90 17.99 13.56
CA LEU A 501 -16.31 18.34 13.33
C LEU A 501 -16.47 19.46 12.29
N CYS A 502 -15.38 20.06 11.82
CA CYS A 502 -15.47 21.08 10.78
C CYS A 502 -14.26 20.99 9.86
N ARG A 503 -14.53 20.60 8.61
CA ARG A 503 -13.53 20.51 7.57
C ARG A 503 -12.83 21.85 7.34
N THR A 504 -13.60 22.92 7.14
CA THR A 504 -13.07 24.27 6.88
C THR A 504 -12.18 24.78 8.02
N CYS A 505 -12.61 24.63 9.29
CA CYS A 505 -11.76 25.02 10.41
C CYS A 505 -10.46 24.21 10.48
N THR A 506 -10.50 22.92 10.10
CA THR A 506 -9.30 22.07 10.07
C THR A 506 -8.37 22.46 8.92
N GLU A 507 -8.92 22.73 7.74
CA GLU A 507 -8.15 23.18 6.56
C GLU A 507 -7.46 24.52 6.83
N LEU A 508 -8.18 25.47 7.44
CA LEU A 508 -7.68 26.80 7.81
C LEU A 508 -6.87 26.81 9.12
N GLN A 509 -6.72 25.66 9.80
CA GLN A 509 -6.06 25.54 11.10
C GLN A 509 -6.58 26.55 12.14
N GLN A 510 -7.88 26.82 12.11
CA GLN A 510 -8.54 27.79 12.97
C GLN A 510 -8.56 27.31 14.43
N THR A 511 -8.12 28.18 15.35
CA THR A 511 -8.11 27.92 16.80
C THR A 511 -9.26 28.58 17.56
N THR A 512 -10.05 29.41 16.88
CA THR A 512 -11.22 30.10 17.46
C THR A 512 -12.50 29.28 17.30
N THR A 513 -13.54 29.63 18.06
CA THR A 513 -14.84 28.95 18.02
C THR A 513 -15.42 28.92 16.60
N CYS A 514 -15.81 27.73 16.15
CA CYS A 514 -16.42 27.52 14.84
C CYS A 514 -17.83 28.13 14.78
N LEU A 515 -18.10 28.95 13.75
CA LEU A 515 -19.41 29.60 13.51
C LEU A 515 -20.25 28.91 12.41
N HIS A 516 -19.76 27.80 11.83
CA HIS A 516 -20.44 27.10 10.72
C HIS A 516 -21.71 26.30 11.19
N THR A 517 -22.77 26.26 10.37
CA THR A 517 -24.16 25.81 10.75
C THR A 517 -24.59 24.40 10.25
N LYS A 518 -25.77 23.93 10.73
CA LYS A 518 -26.21 22.52 10.99
C LYS A 518 -26.99 21.76 9.87
N ASN A 519 -27.14 20.42 10.02
CA ASN A 519 -28.17 19.43 9.59
C ASN A 519 -27.86 17.93 9.96
N GLU A 520 -28.06 17.56 11.24
CA GLU A 520 -28.41 16.27 11.93
C GLU A 520 -28.18 14.86 11.27
N LYS A 521 -27.85 13.71 11.91
CA LYS A 521 -28.12 13.03 13.23
C LYS A 521 -27.21 11.75 13.39
N SER A 522 -27.23 11.05 14.55
CA SER A 522 -26.21 10.06 15.04
C SER A 522 -26.74 8.71 15.64
N TYR A 523 -25.80 7.83 16.11
CA TYR A 523 -25.83 6.65 17.07
C TYR A 523 -25.99 5.21 16.48
N ASN A 524 -25.66 4.03 17.07
CA ASN A 524 -24.67 3.40 18.02
C ASN A 524 -24.82 1.83 17.89
N TRP A 525 -23.82 0.96 18.23
CA TRP A 525 -23.92 -0.53 18.11
C TRP A 525 -23.33 -1.36 19.30
N HIS A 526 -23.82 -2.61 19.45
CA HIS A 526 -23.51 -3.62 20.50
C HIS A 526 -22.46 -4.69 20.08
N LEU A 527 -21.86 -5.41 21.05
CA LEU A 527 -20.81 -6.45 20.88
C LEU A 527 -21.16 -7.77 21.63
N GLU A 528 -20.94 -8.91 20.98
CA GLU A 528 -20.97 -10.28 21.56
C GLU A 528 -19.56 -10.75 21.97
N GLY A 529 -19.47 -11.68 22.94
CA GLY A 529 -18.21 -12.15 23.55
C GLY A 529 -17.85 -13.60 23.22
N ILE A 530 -16.57 -13.86 22.98
CA ILE A 530 -15.97 -15.20 22.84
C ILE A 530 -15.10 -15.49 24.07
N GLN A 531 -15.28 -16.64 24.71
CA GLN A 531 -14.50 -17.09 25.87
C GLN A 531 -13.34 -18.01 25.42
N LEU A 532 -12.12 -17.72 25.87
CA LEU A 532 -10.93 -18.55 25.64
C LEU A 532 -10.76 -19.57 26.78
N ASP A 533 -10.32 -20.78 26.47
CA ASP A 533 -9.92 -21.79 27.45
C ASP A 533 -8.51 -21.48 27.99
N TYR A 534 -8.45 -20.89 29.17
CA TYR A 534 -7.23 -20.42 29.81
C TYR A 534 -6.21 -21.55 30.07
N ASN A 535 -6.68 -22.78 30.23
CA ASN A 535 -5.84 -23.92 30.59
C ASN A 535 -4.96 -24.42 29.43
N LYS A 536 -5.20 -23.92 28.21
CA LYS A 536 -4.43 -24.27 27.00
C LYS A 536 -3.43 -23.17 26.60
N ILE A 537 -3.23 -22.16 27.45
CA ILE A 537 -2.34 -21.03 27.17
C ILE A 537 -1.00 -21.25 27.89
N GLU A 538 0.02 -21.65 27.14
CA GLU A 538 1.40 -21.81 27.64
C GLU A 538 2.31 -20.66 27.21
N LYS A 539 3.33 -20.33 28.02
CA LYS A 539 4.26 -19.25 27.75
C LYS A 539 5.37 -19.72 26.80
N ASN A 540 5.25 -19.40 25.51
CA ASN A 540 6.30 -19.60 24.51
C ASN A 540 6.66 -18.26 23.83
N PRO A 541 7.83 -17.65 24.13
CA PRO A 541 8.22 -16.35 23.57
C PRO A 541 8.32 -16.32 22.04
N GLY A 542 8.89 -17.36 21.43
CA GLY A 542 9.06 -17.47 19.98
C GLY A 542 7.72 -17.61 19.24
N LEU A 543 6.87 -18.53 19.68
CA LEU A 543 5.54 -18.73 19.10
C LEU A 543 4.64 -17.51 19.31
N ARG A 544 4.72 -16.85 20.47
CA ARG A 544 3.98 -15.60 20.71
C ARG A 544 4.42 -14.49 19.77
N SER A 545 5.72 -14.30 19.61
CA SER A 545 6.29 -13.28 18.71
C SER A 545 5.89 -13.54 17.27
N LEU A 546 6.03 -14.79 16.81
CA LEU A 546 5.64 -15.22 15.48
C LEU A 546 4.14 -15.07 15.24
N ALA A 547 3.28 -15.57 16.14
CA ALA A 547 1.83 -15.45 15.98
C ALA A 547 1.37 -13.99 15.95
N LYS A 548 1.91 -13.13 16.82
CA LYS A 548 1.62 -11.69 16.81
C LYS A 548 2.04 -11.07 15.48
N LEU A 549 3.23 -11.40 15.00
CA LEU A 549 3.75 -10.89 13.73
C LEU A 549 2.87 -11.33 12.55
N MET A 550 2.55 -12.62 12.45
CA MET A 550 1.69 -13.16 11.39
C MET A 550 0.31 -12.48 11.37
N LEU A 551 -0.33 -12.34 12.53
CA LEU A 551 -1.66 -11.75 12.64
C LEU A 551 -1.66 -10.25 12.29
N ASN A 552 -0.62 -9.51 12.67
CA ASN A 552 -0.50 -8.09 12.37
C ASN A 552 -0.12 -7.83 10.90
N SER A 553 0.73 -8.68 10.31
CA SER A 553 1.20 -8.50 8.93
C SER A 553 0.18 -8.96 7.88
N PHE A 554 -0.66 -9.94 8.21
CA PHE A 554 -1.62 -10.50 7.26
C PHE A 554 -2.66 -9.49 6.77
N TRP A 555 -3.35 -8.82 7.69
CA TRP A 555 -4.46 -7.93 7.31
C TRP A 555 -3.99 -6.71 6.52
N GLY A 556 -2.77 -6.21 6.80
CA GLY A 556 -2.16 -5.11 6.08
C GLY A 556 -1.99 -5.39 4.58
N LYS A 557 -1.76 -6.66 4.21
CA LYS A 557 -1.64 -7.07 2.80
C LYS A 557 -2.92 -6.82 2.01
N PHE A 558 -4.11 -6.95 2.61
CA PHE A 558 -5.37 -6.60 1.94
C PHE A 558 -5.45 -5.11 1.56
N GLY A 559 -4.79 -4.24 2.33
CA GLY A 559 -4.71 -2.81 2.11
C GLY A 559 -3.56 -2.36 1.21
N GLN A 560 -2.77 -3.28 0.64
CA GLN A 560 -1.64 -2.93 -0.22
C GLN A 560 -2.07 -2.08 -1.43
N ARG A 561 -1.19 -1.16 -1.86
CA ARG A 561 -1.35 -0.40 -3.12
C ARG A 561 -0.86 -1.25 -4.30
N THR A 562 -1.62 -1.27 -5.38
CA THR A 562 -1.37 -2.12 -6.55
C THR A 562 -0.53 -1.45 -7.65
N ASN A 563 -0.31 -0.14 -7.57
CA ASN A 563 0.49 0.65 -8.50
C ASN A 563 1.63 1.40 -7.82
N LEU A 564 2.48 0.67 -7.08
CA LEU A 564 3.71 1.26 -6.55
C LEU A 564 4.72 1.49 -7.68
N PRO A 565 5.49 2.59 -7.66
CA PRO A 565 6.61 2.77 -8.57
C PRO A 565 7.55 1.57 -8.50
N GLN A 566 7.90 1.05 -9.67
CA GLN A 566 8.89 0.00 -9.89
C GLN A 566 10.21 0.66 -10.28
N VAL A 567 11.32 -0.02 -10.03
CA VAL A 567 12.64 0.42 -10.48
C VAL A 567 13.22 -0.65 -11.38
N GLU A 568 13.82 -0.22 -12.49
CA GLU A 568 14.45 -1.08 -13.49
C GLU A 568 15.82 -0.51 -13.84
N TYR A 569 16.85 -1.35 -13.82
CA TYR A 569 18.19 -0.99 -14.25
C TYR A 569 18.35 -1.39 -15.71
N VAL A 570 18.55 -0.39 -16.57
CA VAL A 570 18.60 -0.55 -18.02
C VAL A 570 20.00 -0.25 -18.51
N SER A 571 20.57 -1.18 -19.28
CA SER A 571 21.85 -1.00 -19.99
C SER A 571 21.69 -1.02 -21.51
N ASP A 572 20.52 -1.43 -22.01
CA ASP A 572 20.19 -1.45 -23.44
C ASP A 572 19.41 -0.17 -23.81
N PRO A 573 19.94 0.69 -24.69
CA PRO A 573 19.25 1.89 -25.14
C PRO A 573 17.87 1.62 -25.77
N SER A 574 17.65 0.45 -26.38
CA SER A 574 16.34 0.11 -26.96
C SER A 574 15.26 0.00 -25.88
N VAL A 575 15.56 -0.72 -24.79
CA VAL A 575 14.67 -0.85 -23.63
C VAL A 575 14.39 0.52 -23.01
N TYR A 576 15.40 1.38 -22.94
CA TYR A 576 15.23 2.76 -22.44
C TYR A 576 14.21 3.55 -23.25
N PHE A 577 14.36 3.57 -24.59
CA PHE A 577 13.44 4.29 -25.46
C PHE A 577 12.05 3.65 -25.48
N ASP A 578 11.95 2.33 -25.43
CA ASP A 578 10.67 1.61 -25.36
C ASP A 578 9.89 1.99 -24.08
N MET A 579 10.58 2.08 -22.93
CA MET A 579 9.96 2.50 -21.67
C MET A 579 9.54 3.97 -21.69
N LEU A 580 10.38 4.87 -22.22
CA LEU A 580 10.06 6.30 -22.31
C LEU A 580 8.91 6.61 -23.28
N THR A 581 8.80 5.83 -24.36
CA THR A 581 7.77 6.01 -25.39
C THR A 581 6.54 5.15 -25.16
N SER A 582 6.50 4.40 -24.05
CA SER A 582 5.38 3.53 -23.70
C SER A 582 4.08 4.31 -23.53
N ASP A 583 3.03 3.85 -24.21
CA ASP A 583 1.68 4.37 -24.01
C ASP A 583 0.97 3.74 -22.81
N GLN A 584 1.54 2.68 -22.22
CA GLN A 584 0.99 1.94 -21.06
C GLN A 584 1.66 2.28 -19.74
N GLN A 585 2.95 2.63 -19.78
CA GLN A 585 3.76 2.93 -18.62
C GLN A 585 4.09 4.43 -18.55
N GLU A 586 4.33 4.92 -17.34
CA GLU A 586 4.78 6.28 -17.08
C GLU A 586 6.12 6.20 -16.33
N VAL A 587 7.15 6.77 -16.94
CA VAL A 587 8.46 6.94 -16.31
C VAL A 587 8.43 8.20 -15.44
N THR A 588 8.68 8.01 -14.15
CA THR A 588 8.63 9.06 -13.12
C THR A 588 10.00 9.67 -12.82
N CYS A 589 11.08 8.93 -13.06
CA CYS A 589 12.45 9.36 -12.79
C CYS A 589 13.45 8.53 -13.61
N VAL A 590 14.55 9.15 -14.04
CA VAL A 590 15.71 8.50 -14.69
C VAL A 590 16.96 9.01 -13.99
N ASN A 591 17.80 8.10 -13.49
CA ASN A 591 19.09 8.40 -12.89
C ASN A 591 20.20 7.64 -13.62
N PHE A 592 21.31 8.30 -13.93
CA PHE A 592 22.50 7.65 -14.48
C PHE A 592 23.29 7.01 -13.34
N VAL A 593 23.46 5.69 -13.39
CA VAL A 593 24.23 4.93 -12.38
C VAL A 593 25.68 4.82 -12.83
N THR A 594 25.90 4.52 -14.11
CA THR A 594 27.20 4.54 -14.78
C THR A 594 27.02 5.05 -16.22
N ASP A 595 28.11 5.20 -16.97
CA ASP A 595 28.07 5.55 -18.40
C ASP A 595 27.32 4.52 -19.26
N GLU A 596 27.13 3.29 -18.76
CA GLU A 596 26.49 2.17 -19.45
C GLU A 596 25.19 1.70 -18.78
N MET A 597 24.77 2.33 -17.67
CA MET A 597 23.63 1.88 -16.88
C MET A 597 22.83 3.04 -16.29
N ILE A 598 21.51 2.94 -16.44
CA ILE A 598 20.53 3.90 -15.95
C ILE A 598 19.50 3.19 -15.07
N GLU A 599 19.16 3.83 -13.96
CA GLU A 599 18.04 3.47 -13.11
C GLU A 599 16.79 4.23 -13.58
N MET A 600 15.76 3.50 -13.99
CA MET A 600 14.46 4.07 -14.35
C MET A 600 13.43 3.73 -13.29
N ARG A 601 12.69 4.73 -12.81
CA ARG A 601 11.51 4.51 -11.96
C ARG A 601 10.24 4.69 -12.76
N TRP A 602 9.39 3.68 -12.78
CA TRP A 602 8.18 3.68 -13.62
C TRP A 602 6.97 3.12 -12.90
N ARG A 603 5.78 3.41 -13.40
CA ARG A 603 4.52 2.79 -12.95
C ARG A 603 3.60 2.59 -14.14
N ASN A 604 2.57 1.76 -14.01
CA ASN A 604 1.56 1.65 -15.09
C ASN A 604 0.64 2.87 -15.00
N LYS A 605 0.19 3.39 -16.14
CA LYS A 605 -0.91 4.35 -16.17
C LYS A 605 -2.18 3.69 -15.64
N GLU A 606 -3.09 4.48 -15.06
CA GLU A 606 -4.23 3.94 -14.32
C GLU A 606 -5.11 3.01 -15.17
N GLU A 607 -5.24 3.30 -16.46
CA GLU A 607 -6.06 2.55 -17.43
C GLU A 607 -5.48 1.15 -17.75
N PHE A 608 -4.17 0.97 -17.54
CA PHE A 608 -3.48 -0.31 -17.78
C PHE A 608 -3.18 -1.08 -16.50
N LEU A 609 -3.76 -0.66 -15.37
CA LEU A 609 -3.64 -1.42 -14.14
C LEU A 609 -4.33 -2.77 -14.26
N GLU A 610 -3.56 -3.81 -13.95
CA GLU A 610 -4.09 -5.16 -13.80
C GLU A 610 -4.68 -5.35 -12.40
N THR A 611 -5.79 -6.08 -12.36
CA THR A 611 -6.48 -6.44 -11.13
C THR A 611 -5.60 -7.36 -10.26
N SER A 612 -5.30 -6.94 -9.02
CA SER A 612 -4.60 -7.81 -8.05
C SER A 612 -5.53 -8.86 -7.49
N GLY A 613 -5.21 -10.13 -7.69
CA GLY A 613 -5.97 -11.26 -7.17
C GLY A 613 -5.70 -11.60 -5.70
N ARG A 614 -5.03 -10.74 -4.93
CA ARG A 614 -4.55 -11.06 -3.56
C ARG A 614 -4.83 -9.98 -2.52
N THR A 615 -5.37 -8.86 -2.96
CA THR A 615 -5.68 -7.70 -2.12
C THR A 615 -7.18 -7.41 -2.14
N ASN A 616 -7.68 -6.72 -1.11
CA ASN A 616 -9.05 -6.23 -1.04
C ASN A 616 -9.11 -5.08 -0.03
N VAL A 617 -9.04 -3.84 -0.52
CA VAL A 617 -9.00 -2.67 0.36
C VAL A 617 -10.25 -2.50 1.21
N VAL A 618 -11.40 -3.04 0.79
CA VAL A 618 -12.65 -2.97 1.57
C VAL A 618 -12.50 -3.75 2.88
N ILE A 619 -11.88 -4.94 2.84
CA ILE A 619 -11.59 -5.72 4.05
C ILE A 619 -10.68 -4.91 4.99
N ALA A 620 -9.60 -4.32 4.46
CA ALA A 620 -8.69 -3.50 5.26
C ALA A 620 -9.40 -2.27 5.88
N ALA A 621 -10.27 -1.59 5.11
CA ALA A 621 -11.09 -0.48 5.61
C ALA A 621 -12.04 -0.91 6.72
N TYR A 622 -12.67 -2.07 6.60
CA TYR A 622 -13.54 -2.64 7.63
C TYR A 622 -12.79 -3.01 8.91
N THR A 623 -11.62 -3.64 8.78
CA THR A 623 -10.75 -3.97 9.92
C THR A 623 -10.34 -2.72 10.68
N THR A 624 -9.87 -1.68 9.98
CA THR A 624 -9.42 -0.46 10.67
C THR A 624 -10.58 0.40 11.19
N ALA A 625 -11.72 0.44 10.50
CA ALA A 625 -12.91 1.12 11.00
C ALA A 625 -13.41 0.51 12.32
N GLN A 626 -13.53 -0.82 12.39
CA GLN A 626 -13.95 -1.51 13.61
C GLN A 626 -12.92 -1.37 14.73
N ALA A 627 -11.62 -1.38 14.41
CA ALA A 627 -10.55 -1.09 15.38
C ALA A 627 -10.69 0.32 15.96
N ARG A 628 -10.91 1.35 15.12
CA ARG A 628 -11.16 2.72 15.57
C ARG A 628 -12.42 2.84 16.41
N LEU A 629 -13.51 2.16 16.04
CA LEU A 629 -14.75 2.15 16.83
C LEU A 629 -14.54 1.46 18.19
N LYS A 630 -13.73 0.40 18.24
CA LYS A 630 -13.38 -0.28 19.48
C LYS A 630 -12.57 0.64 20.40
N LEU A 631 -11.55 1.34 19.88
CA LEU A 631 -10.82 2.37 20.61
C LEU A 631 -11.78 3.48 21.09
N TYR A 632 -12.63 3.97 20.19
CA TYR A 632 -13.59 5.02 20.47
C TYR A 632 -14.53 4.67 21.63
N SER A 633 -14.96 3.41 21.74
CA SER A 633 -15.80 2.94 22.85
C SER A 633 -15.14 3.11 24.24
N TYR A 634 -13.81 3.20 24.30
CA TYR A 634 -13.08 3.56 25.51
C TYR A 634 -12.96 5.08 25.64
N LEU A 635 -12.60 5.78 24.56
CA LEU A 635 -12.44 7.24 24.55
C LEU A 635 -13.72 7.95 25.00
N ASP A 636 -14.87 7.55 24.45
CA ASP A 636 -16.18 8.11 24.77
C ASP A 636 -16.54 7.98 26.27
N LYS A 637 -16.19 6.83 26.89
CA LYS A 637 -16.37 6.60 28.33
C LYS A 637 -15.40 7.39 29.20
N LEU A 638 -14.22 7.72 28.66
CA LEU A 638 -13.19 8.42 29.39
C LEU A 638 -13.39 9.92 29.37
N GLY A 639 -13.91 10.48 28.26
CA GLY A 639 -14.16 11.90 28.09
C GLY A 639 -12.89 12.73 28.34
N ASP A 640 -13.02 13.80 29.13
CA ASP A 640 -11.92 14.73 29.46
C ASP A 640 -10.73 14.08 30.19
N ARG A 641 -10.85 12.82 30.63
CA ARG A 641 -9.75 12.08 31.25
C ARG A 641 -8.73 11.58 30.23
N VAL A 642 -9.05 11.57 28.93
CA VAL A 642 -8.12 11.14 27.90
C VAL A 642 -7.04 12.20 27.72
N LEU A 643 -5.78 11.78 27.80
CA LEU A 643 -4.63 12.65 27.54
C LEU A 643 -4.07 12.41 26.14
N TYR A 644 -3.99 11.14 25.74
CA TYR A 644 -3.43 10.72 24.46
C TYR A 644 -4.03 9.38 24.02
N ALA A 645 -4.16 9.19 22.72
CA ALA A 645 -4.52 7.90 22.14
C ALA A 645 -3.60 7.58 20.96
N ASP A 646 -3.19 6.31 20.84
CA ASP A 646 -2.45 5.83 19.68
C ASP A 646 -2.87 4.40 19.34
N THR A 647 -3.67 4.30 18.28
CA THR A 647 -4.17 3.09 17.63
C THR A 647 -4.95 2.14 18.54
N ASP A 648 -4.26 1.46 19.45
CA ASP A 648 -4.75 0.48 20.41
C ASP A 648 -4.53 0.88 21.87
N SER A 649 -3.87 2.01 22.10
CA SER A 649 -3.54 2.50 23.44
C SER A 649 -4.21 3.83 23.79
N VAL A 650 -4.44 4.03 25.09
CA VAL A 650 -4.96 5.26 25.69
C VAL A 650 -4.19 5.59 26.96
N ILE A 651 -3.70 6.82 27.05
CA ILE A 651 -3.20 7.44 28.28
C ILE A 651 -4.34 8.26 28.88
N LYS A 652 -4.61 8.05 30.17
CA LYS A 652 -5.69 8.75 30.87
C LYS A 652 -5.34 9.16 32.30
N THR A 653 -6.11 10.10 32.83
CA THR A 653 -6.14 10.40 34.26
C THR A 653 -7.10 9.49 35.03
N ARG A 654 -6.79 9.25 36.30
CA ARG A 654 -7.65 8.56 37.27
C ARG A 654 -7.48 9.19 38.65
N ARG A 655 -8.57 9.64 39.27
CA ARG A 655 -8.56 10.03 40.69
C ARG A 655 -8.38 8.82 41.61
N MET A 656 -7.54 8.97 42.62
CA MET A 656 -7.34 7.98 43.68
C MET A 656 -8.68 7.64 44.37
N GLY A 657 -8.93 6.37 44.68
CA GLY A 657 -10.13 5.93 45.44
C GLY A 657 -11.42 5.65 44.64
N THR A 658 -11.49 5.99 43.34
CA THR A 658 -12.67 5.67 42.50
C THR A 658 -12.55 4.31 41.80
N LYS A 659 -13.57 3.44 41.87
CA LYS A 659 -13.65 2.20 41.05
C LYS A 659 -14.24 2.53 39.65
N PHE A 660 -13.91 1.67 38.68
CA PHE A 660 -13.94 1.85 37.22
C PHE A 660 -15.10 2.66 36.61
#